data_AF-A0AAN0T9E9-F1
#
_entry.id   AF-A0AAN0T9E9-F1
#
_cell.length_a   1.000
_cell.length_b   1.000
_cell.length_c   1.000
_cell.angle_alpha   90.00
_cell.angle_beta   90.00
_cell.angle_gamma   90.00
#
_symmetry.space_group_name_H-M   'P 1'
#
loop_
_entity.id
_entity.type
_entity.pdbx_description
1 polymer ?
#
loop_
_entity_poly.entity_id
_entity_poly.type
_entity_poly.pdbx_seq_one_letter_code
_entity_poly.pdbx_strand_id
1 'polypeptide(L)'
;MLCDKCHQNEATIGMHINVNGNQKTLNLCQSCYQKERAKFENNWGGMFMNNGFGNFGFGGFNDLFNQMNANGFQPNGAKQTVQTQTQGGGNGLLDQFGRNLTAAARAGQIDPVIGRDEEIARVIEILNRRNKNNPVLIGEPGVGKTAIAEGLALKIAEKQVPAKLRHKEVYLLDVASLVANTGIRGQFEERMKKLIAELEQRKNVLLFIDEIHLLVGAGSAEGSMDAGNILKPALARGEIQVIGATTLKEYRQIEKDAALERRFQPVQVNEPSLEETVMILRGLKDRYENYHHVSYTDEAIEACAKLSHRYIQDRFLPDKAIDLMDEAGSKLNLTIAVPSKEDIQKRLAEIAQEKQTAVATENYEKAAELKKEEQKLNELAASGQTEAKPVVDVTQIQEIVEKKTGIPVGKLEADEAKKLQHLEENLAKKVIGQDEAVRKVAKAIRRSRAGLKAKSRPIGSFLFVGPTGVGKTELTKRLAEELFGTKDAMIRLDMSEYMEKHSVSKLIGAPAGYVGYEDAGQLTEKVRRNPYSIILLDEIEKAHPDVLNMFLQILDDGRLTDAQGRTVSFKDTVIIMTSNAGTQFKHKTVGFAKSEAIKESNILDSLGDFFKPEFLNRFDNIIEFKPLEKEHLVKIVDLMLGELNETLNEQAITLDVTAEAKEKIAELGYDPAFGARPIRRVIQEKIEDRIADFILDHPESKNLKAEVREGDIAIAEK
;
A
#
# COMPACT_ATOMS: atom_id res chain seq x y z
N MET A 1 -37.07 35.18 22.94
CA MET A 1 -38.27 35.16 22.07
C MET A 1 -38.91 33.80 22.18
N LEU A 2 -40.25 33.71 22.17
CA LEU A 2 -40.94 32.43 22.19
C LEU A 2 -40.90 31.78 20.79
N CYS A 3 -40.88 30.45 20.75
CA CYS A 3 -40.91 29.66 19.53
C CYS A 3 -42.09 30.06 18.64
N ASP A 4 -41.81 30.36 17.36
CA ASP A 4 -42.81 30.77 16.37
C ASP A 4 -43.84 29.68 16.05
N LYS A 5 -43.60 28.43 16.47
CA LYS A 5 -44.50 27.29 16.22
C LYS A 5 -45.32 26.87 17.43
N CYS A 6 -44.70 26.71 18.60
CA CYS A 6 -45.42 26.26 19.78
C CYS A 6 -45.82 27.41 20.72
N HIS A 7 -45.20 28.59 20.58
CA HIS A 7 -45.37 29.77 21.44
C HIS A 7 -45.25 29.50 22.96
N GLN A 8 -44.72 28.34 23.35
CA GLN A 8 -44.61 27.90 24.74
C GLN A 8 -43.16 27.83 25.22
N ASN A 9 -42.25 27.36 24.35
CA ASN A 9 -40.84 27.20 24.67
C ASN A 9 -40.02 28.36 24.10
N GLU A 10 -38.89 28.69 24.72
CA GLU A 10 -37.97 29.69 24.17
C GLU A 10 -37.38 29.21 22.83
N ALA A 11 -37.33 30.13 21.87
CA ALA A 11 -36.70 29.90 20.59
C ALA A 11 -35.18 29.94 20.76
N THR A 12 -34.53 28.81 20.52
CA THR A 12 -33.07 28.67 20.59
C THR A 12 -32.43 28.43 19.23
N ILE A 13 -33.23 28.22 18.18
CA ILE A 13 -32.77 27.84 16.84
C ILE A 13 -33.43 28.75 15.80
N GLY A 14 -32.64 29.48 15.02
CA GLY A 14 -33.11 30.19 13.82
C GLY A 14 -33.00 29.29 12.59
N MET A 15 -34.13 28.95 11.99
CA MET A 15 -34.22 28.11 10.79
C MET A 15 -34.58 28.98 9.58
N HIS A 16 -33.67 29.08 8.60
CA HIS A 16 -33.94 29.76 7.33
C HIS A 16 -34.50 28.77 6.32
N ILE A 17 -35.67 29.06 5.78
CA ILE A 17 -36.31 28.26 4.72
C ILE A 17 -36.55 29.13 3.49
N ASN A 18 -36.22 28.58 2.33
CA ASN A 18 -36.52 29.21 1.04
C ASN A 18 -37.66 28.44 0.38
N VAL A 19 -38.83 29.07 0.26
CA VAL A 19 -40.00 28.46 -0.37
C VAL A 19 -40.41 29.35 -1.54
N ASN A 20 -40.33 28.81 -2.75
CA ASN A 20 -40.66 29.50 -4.01
C ASN A 20 -39.92 30.85 -4.18
N GLY A 21 -38.63 30.90 -3.82
CA GLY A 21 -37.76 32.07 -4.00
C GLY A 21 -37.86 33.13 -2.90
N ASN A 22 -38.76 32.97 -1.92
CA ASN A 22 -38.84 33.85 -0.77
C ASN A 22 -38.18 33.20 0.45
N GLN A 23 -37.12 33.83 0.97
CA GLN A 23 -36.48 33.43 2.21
C GLN A 23 -37.31 33.89 3.41
N LYS A 24 -37.66 32.96 4.29
CA LYS A 24 -38.25 33.23 5.60
C LYS A 24 -37.40 32.63 6.70
N THR A 25 -37.27 33.35 7.80
CA THR A 25 -36.60 32.88 9.02
C THR A 25 -37.65 32.53 10.07
N LEU A 26 -37.56 31.33 10.62
CA LEU A 26 -38.40 30.85 11.73
C LEU A 26 -37.53 30.65 12.97
N ASN A 27 -37.94 31.23 14.09
CA ASN A 27 -37.28 31.05 15.39
C ASN A 27 -37.99 29.94 16.16
N LEU A 28 -37.35 28.78 16.30
CA LEU A 28 -37.95 27.56 16.84
C LEU A 28 -37.25 27.10 18.13
N CYS A 29 -37.98 26.40 18.99
CA CYS A 29 -37.39 25.58 20.05
C CYS A 29 -36.90 24.24 19.49
N GLN A 30 -36.03 23.56 20.22
CA GLN A 30 -35.36 22.33 19.76
C GLN A 30 -36.32 21.20 19.34
N SER A 31 -37.43 21.01 20.06
CA SER A 31 -38.43 19.99 19.73
C SER A 31 -39.25 20.34 18.49
N CYS A 32 -39.57 21.62 18.28
CA CYS A 32 -40.24 22.08 17.05
C CYS A 32 -39.31 22.01 15.84
N TYR A 33 -38.03 22.33 16.00
CA TYR A 33 -37.04 22.25 14.94
C TYR A 33 -36.87 20.81 14.43
N GLN A 34 -36.74 19.82 15.31
CA GLN A 34 -36.63 18.41 14.90
C GLN A 34 -37.85 17.93 14.10
N LYS A 35 -39.06 18.36 14.50
CA LYS A 35 -40.30 18.02 13.79
C LYS A 35 -40.38 18.68 12.42
N GLU A 36 -39.96 19.94 12.29
CA GLU A 36 -39.98 20.65 11.00
C GLU A 36 -38.88 20.11 10.06
N ARG A 37 -37.67 19.80 10.57
CA ARG A 37 -36.60 19.17 9.79
C ARG A 37 -37.01 17.81 9.23
N ALA A 38 -37.62 16.95 10.04
CA ALA A 38 -38.09 15.64 9.59
C ALA A 38 -39.18 15.74 8.49
N LYS A 39 -40.02 16.78 8.54
CA LYS A 39 -40.99 17.07 7.47
C LYS A 39 -40.31 17.52 6.18
N PHE A 40 -39.25 18.33 6.26
CA PHE A 40 -38.48 18.74 5.08
C PHE A 40 -37.72 17.56 4.45
N GLU A 41 -37.09 16.70 5.25
CA GLU A 41 -36.39 15.50 4.75
C GLU A 41 -37.35 14.52 4.05
N ASN A 42 -38.57 14.34 4.58
CA ASN A 42 -39.57 13.45 3.97
C ASN A 42 -40.24 14.03 2.71
N ASN A 43 -40.31 15.36 2.55
CA ASN A 43 -40.96 15.99 1.38
C ASN A 43 -40.01 16.27 0.20
N TRP A 44 -38.69 16.24 0.40
CA TRP A 44 -37.68 16.58 -0.61
C TRP A 44 -36.84 15.39 -1.11
N GLY A 45 -37.20 14.16 -0.76
CA GLY A 45 -36.55 12.93 -1.26
C GLY A 45 -36.78 12.61 -2.74
N GLY A 46 -37.30 13.56 -3.55
CA GLY A 46 -37.73 13.30 -4.93
C GLY A 46 -37.21 14.27 -6.01
N MET A 47 -36.25 15.16 -5.73
CA MET A 47 -35.89 16.23 -6.69
C MET A 47 -34.39 16.49 -6.95
N PHE A 48 -33.50 15.57 -6.61
CA PHE A 48 -32.08 15.65 -7.00
C PHE A 48 -31.56 14.28 -7.47
N MET A 49 -31.80 13.94 -8.73
CA MET A 49 -31.01 12.97 -9.51
C MET A 49 -31.44 13.09 -10.98
N ASN A 50 -30.76 13.95 -11.75
CA ASN A 50 -30.71 13.79 -13.20
C ASN A 50 -29.36 14.28 -13.73
N ASN A 51 -28.80 13.51 -14.68
CA ASN A 51 -27.41 13.42 -15.16
C ASN A 51 -26.46 12.68 -14.21
N GLY A 52 -26.04 11.43 -14.41
CA GLY A 52 -26.21 10.49 -15.52
C GLY A 52 -24.94 9.65 -15.65
N PHE A 53 -24.98 8.38 -15.22
CA PHE A 53 -24.48 7.17 -15.92
C PHE A 53 -24.64 5.90 -15.03
N GLY A 54 -25.43 4.93 -15.48
CA GLY A 54 -25.04 3.51 -15.41
C GLY A 54 -25.56 2.56 -14.30
N ASN A 55 -26.87 2.36 -14.20
CA ASN A 55 -27.59 1.07 -14.09
C ASN A 55 -26.96 -0.13 -13.30
N PHE A 56 -27.39 -0.38 -12.06
CA PHE A 56 -27.66 -1.74 -11.52
C PHE A 56 -28.72 -1.65 -10.40
N GLY A 57 -29.78 -2.46 -10.53
CA GLY A 57 -31.03 -2.31 -9.78
C GLY A 57 -31.03 -2.86 -8.35
N PHE A 58 -31.72 -2.14 -7.47
CA PHE A 58 -32.16 -2.62 -6.15
C PHE A 58 -33.59 -2.12 -5.89
N GLY A 59 -34.56 -2.69 -6.60
CA GLY A 59 -36.00 -2.54 -6.31
C GLY A 59 -36.53 -3.89 -5.86
N GLY A 60 -36.76 -4.06 -4.55
CA GLY A 60 -37.30 -5.33 -4.03
C GLY A 60 -37.45 -5.42 -2.51
N PHE A 61 -36.77 -4.57 -1.73
CA PHE A 61 -36.80 -4.69 -0.27
C PHE A 61 -37.98 -3.97 0.40
N ASN A 62 -38.50 -2.91 -0.23
CA ASN A 62 -39.54 -2.07 0.37
C ASN A 62 -40.98 -2.62 0.16
N ASP A 63 -41.20 -3.39 -0.90
CA ASP A 63 -42.50 -4.02 -1.17
C ASP A 63 -42.75 -5.25 -0.28
N LEU A 64 -41.69 -5.96 0.14
CA LEU A 64 -41.79 -7.09 1.05
C LEU A 64 -42.19 -6.67 2.48
N PHE A 65 -41.70 -5.51 2.93
CA PHE A 65 -41.97 -5.01 4.29
C PHE A 65 -43.40 -4.48 4.45
N ASN A 66 -43.97 -3.91 3.37
CA ASN A 66 -45.36 -3.43 3.37
C ASN A 66 -46.39 -4.55 3.23
N GLN A 67 -46.03 -5.69 2.62
CA GLN A 67 -46.96 -6.81 2.42
C GLN A 67 -47.12 -7.70 3.67
N MET A 68 -46.16 -7.69 4.61
CA MET A 68 -46.26 -8.43 5.88
C MET A 68 -47.04 -7.70 6.98
N ASN A 69 -47.33 -6.41 6.83
CA ASN A 69 -48.01 -5.61 7.86
C ASN A 69 -49.53 -5.46 7.64
N ALA A 70 -50.07 -6.05 6.56
CA ALA A 70 -51.44 -5.78 6.09
C ALA A 70 -52.49 -6.84 6.48
N ASN A 71 -52.14 -7.99 7.06
CA ASN A 71 -53.12 -9.00 7.46
C ASN A 71 -53.07 -9.29 8.96
N GLY A 72 -53.99 -8.65 9.69
CA GLY A 72 -54.14 -8.79 11.12
C GLY A 72 -54.71 -10.15 11.55
N PHE A 73 -54.13 -10.71 12.61
CA PHE A 73 -54.71 -11.76 13.43
C PHE A 73 -54.20 -11.63 14.88
N GLN A 74 -55.10 -11.34 15.82
CA GLN A 74 -54.89 -11.62 17.26
C GLN A 74 -55.12 -13.12 17.50
N PRO A 75 -54.39 -13.77 18.40
CA PRO A 75 -55.04 -14.12 19.68
C PRO A 75 -54.14 -14.24 20.93
N ASN A 76 -54.84 -14.05 22.06
CA ASN A 76 -54.72 -14.60 23.42
C ASN A 76 -53.52 -15.46 23.85
N GLY A 77 -53.15 -15.24 25.12
CA GLY A 77 -52.02 -15.88 25.79
C GLY A 77 -52.18 -17.35 26.17
N ALA A 78 -51.02 -18.01 26.25
CA ALA A 78 -50.76 -19.17 27.08
C ALA A 78 -49.25 -19.18 27.42
N LYS A 79 -48.94 -19.38 28.69
CA LYS A 79 -47.58 -19.45 29.27
C LYS A 79 -46.73 -20.51 28.55
N GLN A 80 -45.54 -20.14 28.08
CA GLN A 80 -44.42 -21.08 27.96
C GLN A 80 -43.16 -20.48 28.58
N THR A 81 -42.61 -21.28 29.47
CA THR A 81 -41.50 -21.04 30.38
C THR A 81 -40.20 -20.73 29.66
N VAL A 82 -39.71 -19.50 29.84
CA VAL A 82 -38.31 -19.16 29.60
C VAL A 82 -37.48 -19.84 30.68
N GLN A 83 -36.75 -20.89 30.31
CA GLN A 83 -35.73 -21.49 31.16
C GLN A 83 -34.66 -20.44 31.44
N THR A 84 -34.67 -19.97 32.68
CA THR A 84 -33.65 -19.11 33.26
C THR A 84 -32.41 -19.97 33.50
N GLN A 85 -31.42 -19.89 32.61
CA GLN A 85 -30.06 -20.28 32.95
C GLN A 85 -29.40 -19.11 33.67
N THR A 86 -29.44 -19.16 34.99
CA THR A 86 -28.66 -18.30 35.88
C THR A 86 -27.29 -18.93 36.14
N GLN A 87 -26.23 -18.16 35.85
CA GLN A 87 -24.97 -17.98 36.59
C GLN A 87 -23.90 -17.45 35.59
N GLY A 88 -23.32 -16.26 35.63
CA GLY A 88 -23.37 -15.06 36.47
C GLY A 88 -22.26 -14.14 35.97
N GLY A 89 -22.55 -12.88 35.61
CA GLY A 89 -21.56 -11.91 35.11
C GLY A 89 -22.24 -10.59 34.75
N GLY A 90 -21.77 -9.49 35.34
CA GLY A 90 -22.49 -8.22 35.49
C GLY A 90 -22.83 -7.49 34.21
N ASN A 91 -23.93 -6.74 34.24
CA ASN A 91 -24.36 -5.80 33.20
C ASN A 91 -23.62 -4.45 33.38
N GLY A 92 -22.29 -4.52 33.47
CA GLY A 92 -21.41 -3.36 33.74
C GLY A 92 -21.08 -2.56 32.49
N LEU A 93 -20.51 -1.37 32.67
CA LEU A 93 -20.05 -0.53 31.57
C LEU A 93 -18.85 -1.17 30.86
N LEU A 94 -17.98 -1.84 31.62
CA LEU A 94 -16.85 -2.60 31.08
C LEU A 94 -17.28 -3.74 30.14
N ASP A 95 -18.40 -4.41 30.44
CA ASP A 95 -18.92 -5.50 29.61
C ASP A 95 -19.63 -4.97 28.34
N GLN A 96 -20.01 -3.69 28.29
CA GLN A 96 -20.58 -3.03 27.12
C GLN A 96 -19.52 -2.48 26.16
N PHE A 97 -18.42 -1.91 26.70
CA PHE A 97 -17.38 -1.24 25.92
C PHE A 97 -16.05 -2.02 25.85
N GLY A 98 -16.02 -3.23 26.42
CA GLY A 98 -14.84 -4.07 26.45
C GLY A 98 -15.15 -5.50 26.06
N ARG A 99 -14.12 -6.21 25.59
CA ARG A 99 -14.17 -7.64 25.24
C ARG A 99 -13.42 -8.45 26.28
N ASN A 100 -14.09 -9.40 26.93
CA ASN A 100 -13.44 -10.31 27.88
C ASN A 100 -12.61 -11.37 27.13
N LEU A 101 -11.30 -11.15 27.06
CA LEU A 101 -10.37 -12.06 26.40
C LEU A 101 -10.25 -13.39 27.15
N THR A 102 -10.35 -13.41 28.48
CA THR A 102 -10.29 -14.65 29.26
C THR A 102 -11.51 -15.53 29.01
N ALA A 103 -12.70 -14.95 28.83
CA ALA A 103 -13.89 -15.69 28.43
C ALA A 103 -13.76 -16.23 27.00
N ALA A 104 -13.26 -15.42 26.07
CA ALA A 104 -12.98 -15.84 24.70
C ALA A 104 -11.95 -17.00 24.64
N ALA A 105 -10.89 -16.93 25.45
CA ALA A 105 -9.90 -18.01 25.62
C ALA A 105 -10.57 -19.31 26.07
N ARG A 106 -11.40 -19.27 27.12
CA ARG A 106 -12.13 -20.45 27.63
C ARG A 106 -13.08 -21.05 26.59
N ALA A 107 -13.63 -20.20 25.71
CA ALA A 107 -14.50 -20.61 24.61
C ALA A 107 -13.73 -21.10 23.37
N GLY A 108 -12.39 -21.09 23.38
CA GLY A 108 -11.57 -21.49 22.24
C GLY A 108 -11.57 -20.49 21.07
N GLN A 109 -12.03 -19.25 21.30
CA GLN A 109 -12.17 -18.23 20.25
C GLN A 109 -10.90 -17.42 19.99
N ILE A 110 -9.86 -17.60 20.80
CA ILE A 110 -8.57 -16.92 20.65
C ILE A 110 -7.62 -17.78 19.82
N ASP A 111 -6.90 -17.17 18.89
CA ASP A 111 -5.91 -17.83 18.06
C ASP A 111 -4.70 -18.32 18.89
N PRO A 112 -4.04 -19.41 18.50
CA PRO A 112 -2.83 -19.86 19.19
C PRO A 112 -1.74 -18.80 19.10
N VAL A 113 -1.20 -18.41 20.26
CA VAL A 113 -0.13 -17.43 20.34
C VAL A 113 1.22 -18.14 20.24
N ILE A 114 1.96 -17.85 19.17
CA ILE A 114 3.18 -18.58 18.78
C ILE A 114 4.38 -17.65 18.91
N GLY A 115 5.47 -18.14 19.50
CA GLY A 115 6.76 -17.43 19.56
C GLY A 115 6.80 -16.20 20.45
N ARG A 116 5.85 -16.03 21.39
CA ARG A 116 5.78 -14.88 22.32
C ARG A 116 5.88 -15.27 23.80
N ASP A 117 6.46 -16.43 24.09
CA ASP A 117 6.52 -16.95 25.46
C ASP A 117 7.34 -16.08 26.41
N GLU A 118 8.43 -15.49 25.93
CA GLU A 118 9.30 -14.62 26.73
C GLU A 118 8.59 -13.31 27.11
N GLU A 119 7.92 -12.66 26.15
CA GLU A 119 7.16 -11.44 26.42
C GLU A 119 5.97 -11.71 27.34
N ILE A 120 5.24 -12.81 27.15
CA ILE A 120 4.14 -13.21 28.04
C ILE A 120 4.66 -13.49 29.45
N ALA A 121 5.78 -14.23 29.59
CA ALA A 121 6.39 -14.49 30.89
C ALA A 121 6.82 -13.18 31.58
N ARG A 122 7.38 -12.24 30.82
CA ARG A 122 7.76 -10.91 31.32
C ARG A 122 6.55 -10.10 31.78
N VAL A 123 5.44 -10.12 31.02
CA VAL A 123 4.17 -9.49 31.42
C VAL A 123 3.66 -10.08 32.74
N ILE A 124 3.66 -11.40 32.88
CA ILE A 124 3.26 -12.11 34.11
C ILE A 124 4.16 -11.69 35.30
N GLU A 125 5.47 -11.61 35.09
CA GLU A 125 6.43 -11.16 36.11
C GLU A 125 6.10 -9.74 36.59
N ILE A 126 5.88 -8.82 35.64
CA ILE A 126 5.55 -7.42 35.94
C ILE A 126 4.24 -7.31 36.71
N LEU A 127 3.18 -8.00 36.27
CA LEU A 127 1.87 -7.99 36.93
C LEU A 127 1.92 -8.52 38.37
N ASN A 128 2.89 -9.38 38.69
CA ASN A 128 3.09 -9.94 40.03
C ASN A 128 3.92 -9.04 40.97
N ARG A 129 4.51 -7.94 40.45
CA ARG A 129 5.25 -6.97 41.26
C ARG A 129 4.33 -6.16 42.17
N ARG A 130 4.91 -5.65 43.27
CA ARG A 130 4.21 -4.72 44.19
C ARG A 130 4.12 -3.30 43.64
N ASN A 131 5.18 -2.83 42.98
CA ASN A 131 5.31 -1.51 42.37
C ASN A 131 5.74 -1.68 40.91
N LYS A 132 5.45 -0.69 40.05
CA LYS A 132 5.69 -0.77 38.60
C LYS A 132 5.10 -2.06 38.00
N ASN A 133 3.83 -2.30 38.31
CA ASN A 133 3.09 -3.53 38.01
C ASN A 133 2.13 -3.38 36.82
N ASN A 134 2.23 -2.29 36.06
CA ASN A 134 1.51 -2.09 34.81
C ASN A 134 2.50 -2.27 33.63
N PRO A 135 2.48 -3.40 32.91
CA PRO A 135 3.32 -3.57 31.75
C PRO A 135 2.86 -2.69 30.59
N VAL A 136 3.81 -2.17 29.82
CA VAL A 136 3.54 -1.45 28.57
C VAL A 136 4.33 -2.12 27.45
N LEU A 137 3.60 -2.74 26.52
CA LEU A 137 4.13 -3.37 25.32
C LEU A 137 4.53 -2.28 24.32
N ILE A 138 5.83 -2.19 24.03
CA ILE A 138 6.41 -1.19 23.13
C ILE A 138 6.87 -1.91 21.88
N GLY A 139 6.30 -1.54 20.74
CA GLY A 139 6.68 -2.08 19.43
C GLY A 139 5.93 -1.38 18.32
N GLU A 140 6.37 -1.58 17.08
CA GLU A 140 5.71 -1.01 15.91
C GLU A 140 4.29 -1.61 15.71
N PRO A 141 3.40 -0.94 14.95
CA PRO A 141 2.10 -1.51 14.59
C PRO A 141 2.27 -2.83 13.81
N GLY A 142 1.37 -3.80 14.06
CA GLY A 142 1.39 -5.09 13.34
C GLY A 142 2.32 -6.18 13.91
N VAL A 143 3.21 -5.87 14.87
CA VAL A 143 4.12 -6.91 15.44
C VAL A 143 3.44 -7.94 16.35
N GLY A 144 2.15 -7.80 16.65
CA GLY A 144 1.39 -8.73 17.50
C GLY A 144 1.33 -8.36 18.98
N LYS A 145 1.26 -7.08 19.33
CA LYS A 145 1.10 -6.63 20.74
C LYS A 145 -0.19 -7.17 21.37
N THR A 146 -1.30 -7.15 20.64
CA THR A 146 -2.60 -7.69 21.10
C THR A 146 -2.54 -9.21 21.32
N ALA A 147 -1.80 -9.94 20.49
CA ALA A 147 -1.59 -11.38 20.66
C ALA A 147 -0.90 -11.73 21.99
N ILE A 148 -0.04 -10.86 22.54
CA ILE A 148 0.55 -11.07 23.87
C ILE A 148 -0.51 -10.98 24.97
N ALA A 149 -1.48 -10.07 24.85
CA ALA A 149 -2.58 -9.95 25.80
C ALA A 149 -3.54 -11.15 25.72
N GLU A 150 -3.82 -11.63 24.51
CA GLU A 150 -4.57 -12.86 24.27
C GLU A 150 -3.83 -14.09 24.82
N GLY A 151 -2.51 -14.16 24.66
CA GLY A 151 -1.66 -15.22 25.20
C GLY A 151 -1.64 -15.23 26.73
N LEU A 152 -1.65 -14.05 27.37
CA LEU A 152 -1.86 -13.93 28.81
C LEU A 152 -3.24 -14.48 29.21
N ALA A 153 -4.29 -14.15 28.46
CA ALA A 153 -5.64 -14.62 28.74
C ALA A 153 -5.76 -16.15 28.63
N LEU A 154 -5.10 -16.76 27.63
CA LEU A 154 -4.95 -18.22 27.50
C LEU A 154 -4.24 -18.84 28.71
N LYS A 155 -3.07 -18.34 29.11
CA LYS A 155 -2.35 -18.86 30.29
C LYS A 155 -3.16 -18.74 31.58
N ILE A 156 -3.97 -17.67 31.73
CA ILE A 156 -4.89 -17.53 32.86
C ILE A 156 -6.01 -18.58 32.79
N ALA A 157 -6.64 -18.78 31.63
CA ALA A 157 -7.71 -19.76 31.43
C ALA A 157 -7.23 -21.19 31.72
N GLU A 158 -6.01 -21.53 31.32
CA GLU A 158 -5.36 -22.82 31.54
C GLU A 158 -4.73 -22.96 32.94
N LYS A 159 -4.83 -21.92 33.78
CA LYS A 159 -4.24 -21.86 35.14
C LYS A 159 -2.71 -21.99 35.16
N GLN A 160 -2.03 -21.67 34.05
CA GLN A 160 -0.57 -21.63 33.90
C GLN A 160 0.03 -20.29 34.37
N VAL A 161 -0.54 -19.69 35.41
CA VAL A 161 -0.09 -18.42 36.00
C VAL A 161 0.08 -18.54 37.52
N PRO A 162 0.89 -17.67 38.15
CA PRO A 162 1.02 -17.63 39.60
C PRO A 162 -0.33 -17.46 40.30
N ALA A 163 -0.44 -17.94 41.54
CA ALA A 163 -1.71 -17.97 42.30
C ALA A 163 -2.46 -16.64 42.33
N LYS A 164 -1.75 -15.51 42.40
CA LYS A 164 -2.34 -14.15 42.40
C LYS A 164 -3.09 -13.78 41.11
N LEU A 165 -2.73 -14.40 39.98
CA LEU A 165 -3.30 -14.10 38.66
C LEU A 165 -4.35 -15.14 38.22
N ARG A 166 -4.47 -16.29 38.90
CA ARG A 166 -5.38 -17.38 38.48
C ARG A 166 -6.86 -17.01 38.41
N HIS A 167 -7.27 -16.03 39.21
CA HIS A 167 -8.66 -15.55 39.27
C HIS A 167 -8.84 -14.20 38.58
N LYS A 168 -7.81 -13.72 37.88
CA LYS A 168 -7.90 -12.47 37.12
C LYS A 168 -8.61 -12.71 35.80
N GLU A 169 -9.19 -11.65 35.24
CA GLU A 169 -9.81 -11.65 33.91
C GLU A 169 -9.23 -10.50 33.10
N VAL A 170 -8.84 -10.79 31.86
CA VAL A 170 -8.27 -9.82 30.92
C VAL A 170 -9.39 -9.25 30.06
N TYR A 171 -9.54 -7.93 30.05
CA TYR A 171 -10.51 -7.20 29.25
C TYR A 171 -9.79 -6.27 28.27
N LEU A 172 -10.07 -6.41 26.98
CA LEU A 172 -9.67 -5.46 25.95
C LEU A 172 -10.66 -4.29 25.94
N LEU A 173 -10.18 -3.06 26.13
CA LEU A 173 -10.99 -1.85 26.06
C LEU A 173 -11.03 -1.30 24.63
N ASP A 174 -12.21 -1.10 24.08
CA ASP A 174 -12.38 -0.35 22.83
C ASP A 174 -12.53 1.15 23.13
N VAL A 175 -11.45 1.90 22.92
CA VAL A 175 -11.44 3.34 23.15
C VAL A 175 -12.35 4.07 22.16
N ALA A 176 -12.48 3.61 20.92
CA ALA A 176 -13.32 4.25 19.92
C ALA A 176 -14.80 4.17 20.29
N SER A 177 -15.24 3.02 20.81
CA SER A 177 -16.62 2.83 21.28
C SER A 177 -17.00 3.71 22.47
N LEU A 178 -16.03 4.12 23.31
CA LEU A 178 -16.29 5.07 24.40
C LEU A 178 -16.66 6.46 23.87
N VAL A 179 -16.09 6.85 22.72
CA VAL A 179 -16.32 8.12 22.03
C VAL A 179 -17.60 8.07 21.17
N ALA A 180 -17.91 6.90 20.61
CA ALA A 180 -19.08 6.70 19.78
C ALA A 180 -20.38 7.13 20.50
N ASN A 181 -21.24 7.84 19.76
CA ASN A 181 -22.50 8.41 20.26
C ASN A 181 -22.35 9.39 21.45
N THR A 182 -21.16 9.96 21.68
CA THR A 182 -20.97 11.09 22.62
C THR A 182 -20.92 12.39 21.84
N GLY A 183 -22.05 13.08 21.71
CA GLY A 183 -22.12 14.36 20.99
C GLY A 183 -21.47 15.53 21.74
N ILE A 184 -21.06 15.32 23.00
CA ILE A 184 -20.54 16.34 23.92
C ILE A 184 -19.39 15.74 24.74
N ARG A 185 -18.24 16.42 24.80
CA ARG A 185 -17.04 16.03 25.58
C ARG A 185 -17.34 15.57 27.01
N GLY A 186 -18.29 16.21 27.70
CA GLY A 186 -18.67 15.84 29.06
C GLY A 186 -19.26 14.44 29.23
N GLN A 187 -19.94 13.90 28.20
CA GLN A 187 -20.51 12.55 28.27
C GLN A 187 -19.42 11.47 28.23
N PHE A 188 -18.36 11.70 27.46
CA PHE A 188 -17.20 10.83 27.44
C PHE A 188 -16.51 10.80 28.81
N GLU A 189 -16.29 11.97 29.43
CA GLU A 189 -15.69 12.06 30.75
C GLU A 189 -16.54 11.35 31.83
N GLU A 190 -17.87 11.45 31.75
CA GLU A 190 -18.77 10.75 32.66
C GLU A 190 -18.70 9.22 32.48
N ARG A 191 -18.66 8.74 31.22
CA ARG A 191 -18.46 7.31 30.93
C ARG A 191 -17.12 6.81 31.49
N MET A 192 -16.04 7.57 31.31
CA MET A 192 -14.72 7.23 31.85
C MET A 192 -14.71 7.19 33.38
N LYS A 193 -15.37 8.15 34.06
CA LYS A 193 -15.50 8.13 35.52
C LYS A 193 -16.26 6.90 36.02
N LYS A 194 -17.35 6.52 35.33
CA LYS A 194 -18.11 5.31 35.66
C LYS A 194 -17.28 4.04 35.45
N LEU A 195 -16.53 3.96 34.34
CA LEU A 195 -15.64 2.84 34.06
C LEU A 195 -14.55 2.69 35.14
N ILE A 196 -13.94 3.79 35.56
CA ILE A 196 -12.92 3.78 36.62
C ILE A 196 -13.53 3.34 37.94
N ALA A 197 -14.70 3.86 38.33
CA ALA A 197 -15.39 3.44 39.54
C ALA A 197 -15.74 1.94 39.54
N GLU A 198 -16.10 1.39 38.38
CA GLU A 198 -16.32 -0.05 38.21
C GLU A 198 -15.02 -0.85 38.39
N LEU A 199 -13.92 -0.42 37.75
CA LEU A 199 -12.60 -1.07 37.85
C LEU A 199 -12.00 -0.96 39.25
N GLU A 200 -12.31 0.09 40.01
CA GLU A 200 -11.93 0.23 41.41
C GLU A 200 -12.59 -0.85 42.28
N GLN A 201 -13.82 -1.27 41.96
CA GLN A 201 -14.54 -2.32 42.67
C GLN A 201 -14.14 -3.73 42.17
N ARG A 202 -13.96 -3.91 40.86
CA ARG A 202 -13.62 -5.20 40.24
C ARG A 202 -12.10 -5.45 40.28
N LYS A 203 -11.58 -5.75 41.47
CA LYS A 203 -10.14 -6.04 41.67
C LYS A 203 -9.62 -7.27 40.92
N ASN A 204 -10.50 -8.12 40.39
CA ASN A 204 -10.13 -9.27 39.57
C ASN A 204 -9.85 -8.90 38.09
N VAL A 205 -10.06 -7.65 37.66
CA VAL A 205 -9.87 -7.26 36.25
C VAL A 205 -8.44 -6.81 35.98
N LEU A 206 -7.91 -7.21 34.83
CA LEU A 206 -6.74 -6.67 34.16
C LEU A 206 -7.20 -6.00 32.88
N LEU A 207 -7.03 -4.68 32.78
CA LEU A 207 -7.49 -3.92 31.62
C LEU A 207 -6.38 -3.83 30.57
N PHE A 208 -6.59 -4.38 29.39
CA PHE A 208 -5.74 -4.18 28.24
C PHE A 208 -6.25 -3.00 27.42
N ILE A 209 -5.38 -2.04 27.15
CA ILE A 209 -5.68 -0.84 26.38
C ILE A 209 -4.71 -0.82 25.20
N ASP A 210 -5.26 -1.04 24.01
CA ASP A 210 -4.52 -0.76 22.79
C ASP A 210 -4.36 0.74 22.61
N GLU A 211 -3.23 1.17 22.07
CA GLU A 211 -2.89 2.59 21.91
C GLU A 211 -3.07 3.41 23.20
N ILE A 212 -2.48 2.97 24.31
CA ILE A 212 -2.62 3.58 25.64
C ILE A 212 -2.29 5.10 25.66
N HIS A 213 -1.47 5.57 24.72
CA HIS A 213 -1.13 6.98 24.57
C HIS A 213 -2.36 7.86 24.26
N LEU A 214 -3.43 7.32 23.67
CA LEU A 214 -4.68 8.06 23.44
C LEU A 214 -5.38 8.45 24.75
N LEU A 215 -5.21 7.64 25.80
CA LEU A 215 -5.81 7.88 27.10
C LEU A 215 -4.89 8.59 28.09
N VAL A 216 -3.58 8.59 27.82
CA VAL A 216 -2.56 8.96 28.83
C VAL A 216 -1.62 10.06 28.33
N GLY A 217 -1.60 10.32 27.02
CA GLY A 217 -0.77 11.32 26.35
C GLY A 217 -0.98 12.73 26.89
N ALA A 218 0.14 13.47 27.00
CA ALA A 218 0.16 14.81 27.56
C ALA A 218 -0.45 15.82 26.58
N GLY A 219 -1.77 16.01 26.63
CA GLY A 219 -2.57 17.15 26.13
C GLY A 219 -1.92 18.19 25.20
N SER A 220 -1.37 17.78 24.06
CA SER A 220 -0.59 18.67 23.17
C SER A 220 -1.15 18.83 21.76
N ALA A 221 -2.39 18.43 21.51
CA ALA A 221 -3.12 18.87 20.32
C ALA A 221 -4.42 19.57 20.73
N GLU A 222 -4.63 20.80 20.26
CA GLU A 222 -5.94 21.48 20.35
C GLU A 222 -7.00 20.58 19.69
N GLY A 223 -7.77 19.85 20.50
CA GLY A 223 -8.80 18.91 20.05
C GLY A 223 -8.64 17.46 20.50
N SER A 224 -7.50 17.06 21.09
CA SER A 224 -7.34 15.69 21.61
C SER A 224 -8.17 15.49 22.89
N MET A 225 -8.87 14.35 22.97
CA MET A 225 -9.75 13.98 24.09
C MET A 225 -8.94 13.86 25.39
N ASP A 226 -9.27 14.67 26.39
CA ASP A 226 -8.49 14.80 27.63
C ASP A 226 -8.82 13.70 28.67
N ALA A 227 -8.71 12.43 28.26
CA ALA A 227 -8.91 11.28 29.14
C ALA A 227 -7.80 11.14 30.19
N GLY A 228 -6.61 11.70 29.91
CA GLY A 228 -5.43 11.62 30.77
C GLY A 228 -5.68 12.18 32.16
N ASN A 229 -6.38 13.32 32.25
CA ASN A 229 -6.69 13.94 33.55
C ASN A 229 -7.62 13.08 34.43
N ILE A 230 -8.39 12.15 33.83
CA ILE A 230 -9.32 11.28 34.55
C ILE A 230 -8.65 9.95 34.93
N LEU A 231 -7.84 9.37 34.03
CA LEU A 231 -7.23 8.05 34.23
C LEU A 231 -5.96 8.12 35.09
N LYS A 232 -5.19 9.22 35.00
CA LYS A 232 -3.92 9.41 35.73
C LYS A 232 -4.05 9.24 37.24
N PRO A 233 -5.05 9.83 37.94
CA PRO A 233 -5.18 9.67 39.39
C PRO A 233 -5.37 8.21 39.82
N ALA A 234 -6.23 7.43 39.12
CA ALA A 234 -6.48 6.03 39.44
C ALA A 234 -5.25 5.15 39.21
N LEU A 235 -4.51 5.39 38.12
CA LEU A 235 -3.23 4.73 37.84
C LEU A 235 -2.16 5.10 38.88
N ALA A 236 -2.02 6.37 39.21
CA ALA A 236 -1.05 6.87 40.18
C ALA A 236 -1.33 6.32 41.59
N ARG A 237 -2.59 6.18 42.00
CA ARG A 237 -2.97 5.52 43.26
C ARG A 237 -2.79 3.99 43.23
N GLY A 238 -2.67 3.39 42.05
CA GLY A 238 -2.54 1.94 41.88
C GLY A 238 -3.85 1.19 42.12
N GLU A 239 -4.98 1.86 41.93
CA GLU A 239 -6.31 1.30 42.17
C GLU A 239 -6.76 0.35 41.06
N ILE A 240 -6.20 0.54 39.86
CA ILE A 240 -6.45 -0.23 38.64
C ILE A 240 -5.13 -0.81 38.11
N GLN A 241 -5.20 -2.02 37.53
CA GLN A 241 -4.08 -2.64 36.83
C GLN A 241 -4.33 -2.63 35.33
N VAL A 242 -3.35 -2.14 34.57
CA VAL A 242 -3.45 -1.93 33.13
C VAL A 242 -2.27 -2.56 32.41
N ILE A 243 -2.55 -3.15 31.25
CA ILE A 243 -1.58 -3.59 30.26
C ILE A 243 -1.76 -2.65 29.05
N GLY A 244 -0.76 -1.80 28.78
CA GLY A 244 -0.82 -0.87 27.65
C GLY A 244 -0.08 -1.39 26.44
N ALA A 245 -0.50 -1.02 25.24
CA ALA A 245 0.28 -1.18 24.01
C ALA A 245 0.49 0.18 23.33
N THR A 246 1.70 0.44 22.81
CA THR A 246 2.04 1.73 22.16
C THR A 246 3.32 1.59 21.32
N THR A 247 3.64 2.59 20.50
CA THR A 247 4.95 2.71 19.84
C THR A 247 6.01 3.34 20.76
N LEU A 248 7.29 3.17 20.42
CA LEU A 248 8.39 3.78 21.17
C LEU A 248 8.31 5.31 21.19
N LYS A 249 7.87 5.93 20.09
CA LYS A 249 7.74 7.39 19.95
C LYS A 249 6.71 7.94 20.93
N GLU A 250 5.55 7.30 21.03
CA GLU A 250 4.47 7.65 21.95
C GLU A 250 4.84 7.35 23.41
N TYR A 251 5.48 6.21 23.68
CA TYR A 251 5.88 5.85 25.05
C TYR A 251 6.80 6.89 25.69
N ARG A 252 7.71 7.49 24.91
CA ARG A 252 8.58 8.59 25.39
C ARG A 252 7.79 9.80 25.90
N GLN A 253 6.56 10.01 25.45
CA GLN A 253 5.70 11.08 25.99
C GLN A 253 5.12 10.68 27.35
N ILE A 254 4.75 9.41 27.50
CA ILE A 254 4.24 8.85 28.77
C ILE A 254 5.35 8.78 29.83
N GLU A 255 6.57 8.40 29.42
CA GLU A 255 7.74 8.28 30.30
C GLU A 255 8.16 9.62 30.94
N LYS A 256 7.91 10.74 30.26
CA LYS A 256 8.18 12.08 30.80
C LYS A 256 7.27 12.46 31.97
N ASP A 257 6.15 11.76 32.19
CA ASP A 257 5.22 12.02 33.28
C ASP A 257 5.65 11.29 34.57
N ALA A 258 6.15 12.04 35.55
CA ALA A 258 6.64 11.53 36.81
C ALA A 258 5.60 10.77 37.66
N ALA A 259 4.30 10.97 37.42
CA ALA A 259 3.25 10.23 38.11
C ALA A 259 3.10 8.81 37.56
N LEU A 260 3.27 8.65 36.24
CA LEU A 260 3.05 7.41 35.51
C LEU A 260 4.29 6.54 35.38
N GLU A 261 5.47 7.16 35.28
CA GLU A 261 6.78 6.48 35.23
C GLU A 261 6.98 5.50 36.40
N ARG A 262 6.37 5.81 37.56
CA ARG A 262 6.42 4.98 38.78
C ARG A 262 5.42 3.80 38.78
N ARG A 263 4.60 3.69 37.76
CA ARG A 263 3.53 2.67 37.62
C ARG A 263 3.76 1.77 36.42
N PHE A 264 4.32 2.30 35.35
CA PHE A 264 4.60 1.54 34.14
C PHE A 264 5.97 0.86 34.14
N GLN A 265 6.04 -0.29 33.47
CA GLN A 265 7.27 -0.99 33.16
C GLN A 265 7.26 -1.36 31.66
N PRO A 266 8.23 -0.90 30.86
CA PRO A 266 8.29 -1.20 29.44
C PRO A 266 8.64 -2.68 29.19
N VAL A 267 8.03 -3.25 28.15
CA VAL A 267 8.32 -4.57 27.57
C VAL A 267 8.51 -4.35 26.07
N GLN A 268 9.72 -4.59 25.56
CA GLN A 268 9.99 -4.46 24.12
C GLN A 268 9.39 -5.64 23.36
N VAL A 269 8.71 -5.35 22.26
CA VAL A 269 8.11 -6.34 21.35
C VAL A 269 8.72 -6.11 19.98
N ASN A 270 9.64 -7.00 19.61
CA ASN A 270 10.35 -6.91 18.34
C ASN A 270 9.52 -7.54 17.21
N GLU A 271 9.77 -7.08 15.98
CA GLU A 271 9.33 -7.77 14.77
C GLU A 271 9.92 -9.20 14.76
N PRO A 272 9.10 -10.25 14.53
CA PRO A 272 9.59 -11.61 14.46
C PRO A 272 10.49 -11.81 13.23
N SER A 273 11.42 -12.74 13.34
CA SER A 273 12.21 -13.19 12.21
C SER A 273 11.35 -13.88 11.14
N LEU A 274 11.91 -14.05 9.94
CA LEU A 274 11.25 -14.80 8.85
C LEU A 274 10.87 -16.22 9.29
N GLU A 275 11.76 -16.91 10.02
CA GLU A 275 11.55 -18.28 10.48
C GLU A 275 10.42 -18.34 11.51
N GLU A 276 10.43 -17.43 12.50
CA GLU A 276 9.35 -17.32 13.49
C GLU A 276 8.02 -16.97 12.82
N THR A 277 8.02 -16.10 11.80
CA THR A 277 6.81 -15.74 11.05
C THR A 277 6.24 -16.94 10.32
N VAL A 278 7.07 -17.78 9.68
CA VAL A 278 6.61 -19.02 9.06
C VAL A 278 5.99 -19.96 10.10
N MET A 279 6.56 -20.06 11.31
CA MET A 279 5.96 -20.83 12.40
C MET A 279 4.60 -20.27 12.83
N ILE A 280 4.48 -18.94 12.95
CA ILE A 280 3.21 -18.26 13.26
C ILE A 280 2.15 -18.60 12.20
N LEU A 281 2.47 -18.46 10.91
CA LEU A 281 1.54 -18.76 9.83
C LEU A 281 1.13 -20.23 9.81
N ARG A 282 2.08 -21.16 10.04
CA ARG A 282 1.78 -22.60 10.14
C ARG A 282 0.82 -22.93 11.27
N GLY A 283 0.93 -22.26 12.42
CA GLY A 283 0.00 -22.48 13.53
C GLY A 283 -1.35 -21.79 13.37
N LEU A 284 -1.46 -20.78 12.49
CA LEU A 284 -2.73 -20.16 12.10
C LEU A 284 -3.42 -20.89 10.94
N LYS A 285 -2.65 -21.63 10.12
CA LYS A 285 -3.09 -22.33 8.89
C LYS A 285 -4.45 -23.00 9.05
N ASP A 286 -4.60 -23.90 10.02
CA ASP A 286 -5.82 -24.70 10.20
C ASP A 286 -7.08 -23.83 10.42
N ARG A 287 -6.95 -22.68 11.09
CA ARG A 287 -8.09 -21.77 11.31
C ARG A 287 -8.49 -21.06 10.01
N TYR A 288 -7.51 -20.57 9.25
CA TYR A 288 -7.76 -19.92 7.96
C TYR A 288 -8.27 -20.90 6.90
N GLU A 289 -7.77 -22.14 6.88
CA GLU A 289 -8.28 -23.20 6.00
C GLU A 289 -9.74 -23.54 6.28
N ASN A 290 -10.13 -23.56 7.55
CA ASN A 290 -11.51 -23.81 7.95
C ASN A 290 -12.41 -22.60 7.69
N TYR A 291 -11.92 -21.38 7.95
CA TYR A 291 -12.68 -20.16 7.72
C TYR A 291 -12.94 -19.88 6.23
N HIS A 292 -11.92 -20.05 5.39
CA HIS A 292 -12.02 -19.81 3.95
C HIS A 292 -12.38 -21.06 3.14
N HIS A 293 -12.51 -22.23 3.77
CA HIS A 293 -12.75 -23.49 3.07
C HIS A 293 -11.72 -23.81 1.96
N VAL A 294 -10.47 -23.41 2.16
CA VAL A 294 -9.32 -23.67 1.26
C VAL A 294 -8.28 -24.56 1.95
N SER A 295 -7.25 -24.95 1.23
CA SER A 295 -6.03 -25.55 1.81
C SER A 295 -4.80 -24.77 1.36
N TYR A 296 -3.79 -24.61 2.22
CA TYR A 296 -2.54 -23.94 1.87
C TYR A 296 -1.42 -24.95 1.70
N THR A 297 -0.68 -24.85 0.60
CA THR A 297 0.61 -25.56 0.46
C THR A 297 1.65 -24.99 1.44
N ASP A 298 2.60 -25.81 1.86
CA ASP A 298 3.66 -25.34 2.77
C ASP A 298 4.55 -24.29 2.09
N GLU A 299 4.75 -24.42 0.78
CA GLU A 299 5.44 -23.44 -0.04
C GLU A 299 4.70 -22.10 -0.11
N ALA A 300 3.36 -22.11 -0.16
CA ALA A 300 2.57 -20.88 -0.11
C ALA A 300 2.71 -20.15 1.23
N ILE A 301 2.73 -20.89 2.34
CA ILE A 301 2.95 -20.30 3.68
C ILE A 301 4.34 -19.66 3.77
N GLU A 302 5.38 -20.33 3.27
CA GLU A 302 6.71 -19.75 3.19
C GLU A 302 6.76 -18.53 2.26
N ALA A 303 6.03 -18.57 1.14
CA ALA A 303 5.94 -17.46 0.20
C ALA A 303 5.26 -16.24 0.85
N CYS A 304 4.20 -16.41 1.65
CA CYS A 304 3.57 -15.31 2.39
C CYS A 304 4.59 -14.54 3.25
N ALA A 305 5.43 -15.25 4.00
CA ALA A 305 6.46 -14.62 4.84
C ALA A 305 7.58 -13.99 3.99
N LYS A 306 8.17 -14.75 3.05
CA LYS A 306 9.32 -14.31 2.24
C LYS A 306 8.95 -13.14 1.33
N LEU A 307 7.83 -13.23 0.63
CA LEU A 307 7.40 -12.22 -0.34
C LEU A 307 6.89 -10.96 0.38
N SER A 308 6.10 -11.07 1.46
CA SER A 308 5.70 -9.87 2.22
C SER A 308 6.91 -9.15 2.83
N HIS A 309 7.87 -9.88 3.39
CA HIS A 309 9.08 -9.26 3.94
C HIS A 309 9.93 -8.56 2.88
N ARG A 310 9.98 -9.10 1.66
CA ARG A 310 10.79 -8.54 0.56
C ARG A 310 10.09 -7.39 -0.16
N TYR A 311 8.81 -7.51 -0.47
CA TYR A 311 8.11 -6.61 -1.38
C TYR A 311 7.17 -5.61 -0.66
N ILE A 312 6.76 -5.88 0.59
CA ILE A 312 5.85 -5.01 1.37
C ILE A 312 6.64 -4.42 2.55
N GLN A 313 7.22 -3.24 2.39
CA GLN A 313 8.16 -2.62 3.35
C GLN A 313 7.50 -1.60 4.31
N ASP A 314 6.25 -1.23 4.07
CA ASP A 314 5.50 -0.23 4.86
C ASP A 314 4.83 -0.82 6.12
N ARG A 315 4.72 -2.14 6.18
CA ARG A 315 4.19 -2.91 7.32
C ARG A 315 5.26 -3.85 7.89
N PHE A 316 5.05 -4.24 9.14
CA PHE A 316 5.94 -5.15 9.87
C PHE A 316 5.36 -6.58 9.88
N LEU A 317 6.24 -7.57 10.00
CA LEU A 317 5.85 -8.95 10.30
C LEU A 317 5.28 -9.04 11.74
N PRO A 318 4.39 -10.01 12.03
CA PRO A 318 3.81 -10.98 11.11
C PRO A 318 2.58 -10.48 10.33
N ASP A 319 2.04 -9.31 10.69
CA ASP A 319 0.77 -8.76 10.18
C ASP A 319 0.66 -8.76 8.65
N LYS A 320 1.65 -8.23 7.92
CA LYS A 320 1.64 -8.25 6.45
C LYS A 320 1.66 -9.64 5.82
N ALA A 321 2.19 -10.65 6.51
CA ALA A 321 2.25 -12.02 6.02
C ALA A 321 0.92 -12.74 6.26
N ILE A 322 0.27 -12.46 7.40
CA ILE A 322 -1.08 -12.95 7.72
C ILE A 322 -2.09 -12.35 6.75
N ASP A 323 -1.99 -11.05 6.46
CA ASP A 323 -2.82 -10.33 5.48
C ASP A 323 -2.75 -10.98 4.08
N LEU A 324 -1.56 -11.36 3.62
CA LEU A 324 -1.40 -12.09 2.35
C LEU A 324 -2.03 -13.49 2.38
N MET A 325 -1.85 -14.22 3.48
CA MET A 325 -2.45 -15.55 3.65
C MET A 325 -3.98 -15.48 3.65
N ASP A 326 -4.54 -14.50 4.35
CA ASP A 326 -5.97 -14.23 4.44
C ASP A 326 -6.57 -13.84 3.07
N GLU A 327 -5.95 -12.87 2.39
CA GLU A 327 -6.40 -12.42 1.08
C GLU A 327 -6.33 -13.54 0.02
N ALA A 328 -5.29 -14.38 0.08
CA ALA A 328 -5.18 -15.54 -0.81
C ALA A 328 -6.30 -16.56 -0.56
N GLY A 329 -6.62 -16.83 0.71
CA GLY A 329 -7.74 -17.69 1.08
C GLY A 329 -9.07 -17.13 0.63
N SER A 330 -9.33 -15.85 0.89
CA SER A 330 -10.55 -15.15 0.50
C SER A 330 -10.72 -15.11 -1.03
N LYS A 331 -9.67 -14.77 -1.78
CA LYS A 331 -9.70 -14.72 -3.25
C LYS A 331 -10.02 -16.09 -3.84
N LEU A 332 -9.44 -17.15 -3.30
CA LEU A 332 -9.65 -18.49 -3.81
C LEU A 332 -11.00 -19.07 -3.35
N ASN A 333 -11.50 -18.69 -2.17
CA ASN A 333 -12.85 -19.01 -1.71
C ASN A 333 -13.92 -18.51 -2.71
N LEU A 334 -13.75 -17.34 -3.32
CA LEU A 334 -14.68 -16.82 -4.35
C LEU A 334 -14.80 -17.73 -5.59
N THR A 335 -13.86 -18.65 -5.81
CA THR A 335 -13.92 -19.62 -6.91
C THR A 335 -14.79 -20.84 -6.59
N ILE A 336 -15.21 -21.00 -5.32
CA ILE A 336 -16.14 -22.04 -4.88
C ILE A 336 -17.54 -21.66 -5.39
N ALA A 337 -17.84 -22.07 -6.62
CA ALA A 337 -19.14 -21.85 -7.25
C ALA A 337 -20.26 -22.79 -6.72
N VAL A 338 -19.94 -23.68 -5.79
CA VAL A 338 -20.87 -24.71 -5.29
C VAL A 338 -21.32 -24.35 -3.88
N PRO A 339 -22.64 -24.15 -3.63
CA PRO A 339 -23.15 -23.92 -2.28
C PRO A 339 -22.76 -25.09 -1.36
N SER A 340 -22.39 -24.80 -0.12
CA SER A 340 -21.97 -25.84 0.84
C SER A 340 -23.10 -26.86 1.04
N LYS A 341 -22.78 -28.09 1.47
CA LYS A 341 -23.81 -29.09 1.79
C LYS A 341 -24.81 -28.58 2.84
N GLU A 342 -24.35 -27.77 3.78
CA GLU A 342 -25.20 -27.14 4.80
C GLU A 342 -26.13 -26.08 4.18
N ASP A 343 -25.64 -25.25 3.25
CA ASP A 343 -26.47 -24.29 2.52
C ASP A 343 -27.51 -24.97 1.64
N ILE A 344 -27.13 -26.06 0.97
CA ILE A 344 -28.06 -26.88 0.18
C ILE A 344 -29.15 -27.48 1.08
N GLN A 345 -28.78 -28.02 2.25
CA GLN A 345 -29.75 -28.57 3.21
C GLN A 345 -30.69 -27.50 3.77
N LYS A 346 -30.15 -26.33 4.12
CA LYS A 346 -30.95 -25.20 4.61
C LYS A 346 -31.93 -24.72 3.54
N ARG A 347 -31.47 -24.56 2.30
CA ARG A 347 -32.33 -24.17 1.17
C ARG A 347 -33.38 -25.23 0.84
N LEU A 348 -33.05 -26.51 0.91
CA LEU A 348 -34.02 -27.61 0.76
C LEU A 348 -35.10 -27.57 1.85
N ALA A 349 -34.74 -27.23 3.08
CA ALA A 349 -35.71 -27.08 4.18
C ALA A 349 -36.64 -25.87 3.96
N GLU A 350 -36.11 -24.73 3.49
CA GLU A 350 -36.89 -23.56 3.10
C GLU A 350 -37.85 -23.87 1.96
N ILE A 351 -37.35 -24.50 0.88
CA ILE A 351 -38.16 -24.91 -0.28
C ILE A 351 -39.29 -25.85 0.14
N ALA A 352 -39.06 -26.76 1.11
CA ALA A 352 -40.11 -27.64 1.62
C ALA A 352 -41.27 -26.86 2.26
N GLN A 353 -40.97 -25.81 3.05
CA GLN A 353 -41.97 -24.93 3.66
C GLN A 353 -42.68 -24.05 2.62
N GLU A 354 -41.92 -23.46 1.69
CA GLU A 354 -42.45 -22.63 0.61
C GLU A 354 -43.39 -23.44 -0.30
N LYS A 355 -43.03 -24.69 -0.62
CA LYS A 355 -43.84 -25.60 -1.45
C LYS A 355 -45.15 -25.98 -0.74
N GLN A 356 -45.12 -26.26 0.56
CA GLN A 356 -46.35 -26.51 1.34
C GLN A 356 -47.29 -25.30 1.30
N THR A 357 -46.73 -24.09 1.43
CA THR A 357 -47.51 -22.84 1.38
C THR A 357 -48.07 -22.59 -0.03
N ALA A 358 -47.29 -22.82 -1.08
CA ALA A 358 -47.72 -22.66 -2.47
C ALA A 358 -48.84 -23.63 -2.86
N VAL A 359 -48.76 -24.88 -2.39
CA VAL A 359 -49.84 -25.87 -2.59
C VAL A 359 -51.10 -25.49 -1.81
N ALA A 360 -50.97 -25.02 -0.56
CA ALA A 360 -52.10 -24.60 0.27
C ALA A 360 -52.83 -23.35 -0.27
N THR A 361 -52.12 -22.50 -1.01
CA THR A 361 -52.65 -21.29 -1.65
C THR A 361 -53.03 -21.51 -3.12
N GLU A 362 -53.06 -22.77 -3.57
CA GLU A 362 -53.37 -23.18 -4.95
C GLU A 362 -52.50 -22.51 -6.04
N ASN A 363 -51.30 -22.05 -5.68
CA ASN A 363 -50.33 -21.50 -6.62
C ASN A 363 -49.45 -22.61 -7.21
N TYR A 364 -50.05 -23.36 -8.15
CA TYR A 364 -49.44 -24.53 -8.78
C TYR A 364 -48.20 -24.21 -9.63
N GLU A 365 -48.11 -22.99 -10.18
CA GLU A 365 -46.93 -22.54 -10.94
C GLU A 365 -45.70 -22.41 -10.04
N LYS A 366 -45.84 -21.70 -8.91
CA LYS A 366 -44.77 -21.56 -7.91
C LYS A 366 -44.36 -22.91 -7.31
N ALA A 367 -45.32 -23.80 -7.05
CA ALA A 367 -45.03 -25.14 -6.56
C ALA A 367 -44.22 -25.98 -7.58
N ALA A 368 -44.47 -25.81 -8.88
CA ALA A 368 -43.74 -26.50 -9.93
C ALA A 368 -42.30 -25.95 -10.10
N GLU A 369 -42.11 -24.64 -9.96
CA GLU A 369 -40.78 -24.00 -9.96
C GLU A 369 -39.92 -24.47 -8.77
N LEU A 370 -40.48 -24.42 -7.56
CA LEU A 370 -39.82 -24.89 -6.34
C LEU A 370 -39.46 -26.38 -6.42
N LYS A 371 -40.29 -27.21 -7.05
CA LYS A 371 -39.98 -28.62 -7.29
C LYS A 371 -38.82 -28.83 -8.25
N LYS A 372 -38.67 -27.98 -9.29
CA LYS A 372 -37.51 -28.01 -10.19
C LYS A 372 -36.23 -27.58 -9.48
N GLU A 373 -36.31 -26.57 -8.61
CA GLU A 373 -35.19 -26.12 -7.77
C GLU A 373 -34.75 -27.21 -6.78
N GLU A 374 -35.71 -27.86 -6.11
CA GLU A 374 -35.50 -29.01 -5.23
C GLU A 374 -34.80 -30.18 -5.94
N GLN A 375 -35.21 -30.50 -7.18
CA GLN A 375 -34.56 -31.56 -7.96
C GLN A 375 -33.11 -31.21 -8.31
N LYS A 376 -32.84 -29.97 -8.76
CA LYS A 376 -31.47 -29.52 -9.04
C LYS A 376 -30.57 -29.54 -7.81
N LEU A 377 -31.07 -29.11 -6.66
CA LEU A 377 -30.33 -29.11 -5.39
C LEU A 377 -30.05 -30.53 -4.89
N ASN A 378 -30.99 -31.46 -5.07
CA ASN A 378 -30.79 -32.87 -4.75
C ASN A 378 -29.80 -33.55 -5.71
N GLU A 379 -29.82 -33.21 -7.00
CA GLU A 379 -28.83 -33.67 -7.99
C GLU A 379 -27.43 -33.15 -7.64
N LEU A 380 -27.30 -31.87 -7.26
CA LEU A 380 -26.06 -31.27 -6.76
C LEU A 380 -25.56 -31.99 -5.50
N ALA A 381 -26.44 -32.27 -4.53
CA ALA A 381 -26.10 -33.00 -3.30
C ALA A 381 -25.70 -34.48 -3.56
N ALA A 382 -26.35 -35.14 -4.54
CA ALA A 382 -26.12 -36.53 -4.90
C ALA A 382 -24.90 -36.73 -5.81
N SER A 383 -24.46 -35.69 -6.54
CA SER A 383 -23.32 -35.75 -7.46
C SER A 383 -21.99 -36.12 -6.80
N GLY A 384 -21.92 -36.09 -5.47
CA GLY A 384 -20.78 -36.63 -4.72
C GLY A 384 -19.47 -35.93 -5.04
N GLN A 385 -19.51 -34.71 -5.62
CA GLN A 385 -18.36 -33.82 -5.69
C GLN A 385 -17.92 -33.59 -4.25
N THR A 386 -16.96 -34.41 -3.83
CA THR A 386 -16.21 -34.24 -2.61
C THR A 386 -15.59 -32.86 -2.75
N GLU A 387 -15.87 -31.98 -1.79
CA GLU A 387 -15.36 -30.62 -1.69
C GLU A 387 -13.85 -30.64 -1.92
N ALA A 388 -13.42 -30.47 -3.18
CA ALA A 388 -12.03 -30.23 -3.49
C ALA A 388 -11.78 -28.81 -3.01
N LYS A 389 -11.38 -28.68 -1.73
CA LYS A 389 -10.97 -27.41 -1.16
C LYS A 389 -9.94 -26.81 -2.12
N PRO A 390 -10.19 -25.63 -2.68
CA PRO A 390 -9.21 -24.99 -3.54
C PRO A 390 -7.88 -24.90 -2.81
N VAL A 391 -6.79 -25.21 -3.51
CA VAL A 391 -5.45 -25.21 -2.94
C VAL A 391 -4.79 -23.87 -3.26
N VAL A 392 -4.41 -23.13 -2.23
CA VAL A 392 -3.56 -21.94 -2.34
C VAL A 392 -2.11 -22.40 -2.50
N ASP A 393 -1.57 -22.12 -3.66
CA ASP A 393 -0.19 -22.31 -4.06
C ASP A 393 0.58 -20.96 -4.10
N VAL A 394 1.88 -21.05 -4.42
CA VAL A 394 2.78 -19.90 -4.49
C VAL A 394 2.35 -18.88 -5.54
N THR A 395 1.72 -19.31 -6.63
CA THR A 395 1.32 -18.44 -7.74
C THR A 395 0.23 -17.46 -7.33
N GLN A 396 -0.74 -17.88 -6.51
CA GLN A 396 -1.76 -16.95 -6.01
C GLN A 396 -1.17 -15.90 -5.06
N ILE A 397 -0.20 -16.28 -4.22
CA ILE A 397 0.52 -15.32 -3.37
C ILE A 397 1.28 -14.30 -4.22
N GLN A 398 1.95 -14.79 -5.27
CA GLN A 398 2.70 -13.95 -6.21
C GLN A 398 1.78 -12.95 -6.93
N GLU A 399 0.64 -13.38 -7.46
CA GLU A 399 -0.32 -12.48 -8.12
C GLU A 399 -0.83 -11.38 -7.19
N ILE A 400 -1.09 -11.70 -5.91
CA ILE A 400 -1.56 -10.72 -4.94
C ILE A 400 -0.47 -9.69 -4.66
N VAL A 401 0.78 -10.13 -4.45
CA VAL A 401 1.92 -9.23 -4.25
C VAL A 401 2.15 -8.36 -5.49
N GLU A 402 2.06 -8.92 -6.70
CA GLU A 402 2.18 -8.17 -7.95
C GLU A 402 1.09 -7.12 -8.08
N LYS A 403 -0.16 -7.46 -7.75
CA LYS A 403 -1.27 -6.49 -7.76
C LYS A 403 -1.11 -5.39 -6.72
N LYS A 404 -0.65 -5.72 -5.50
CA LYS A 404 -0.46 -4.73 -4.41
C LYS A 404 0.71 -3.79 -4.69
N THR A 405 1.79 -4.32 -5.26
CA THR A 405 3.06 -3.59 -5.37
C THR A 405 3.35 -3.08 -6.77
N GLY A 406 2.63 -3.58 -7.79
CA GLY A 406 2.95 -3.35 -9.20
C GLY A 406 4.20 -4.08 -9.69
N ILE A 407 4.81 -4.93 -8.84
CA ILE A 407 6.08 -5.61 -9.13
C ILE A 407 5.78 -7.06 -9.55
N PRO A 408 6.16 -7.48 -10.77
CA PRO A 408 5.96 -8.85 -11.19
C PRO A 408 6.82 -9.79 -10.36
N VAL A 409 6.23 -10.76 -9.66
CA VAL A 409 6.96 -11.68 -8.77
C VAL A 409 6.91 -13.14 -9.19
N GLY A 410 5.91 -13.57 -9.98
CA GLY A 410 5.66 -14.99 -10.25
C GLY A 410 6.26 -15.60 -11.50
N LYS A 411 6.55 -14.79 -12.52
CA LYS A 411 7.16 -15.26 -13.77
C LYS A 411 8.68 -15.14 -13.81
N LEU A 412 9.29 -14.81 -12.67
CA LEU A 412 10.62 -14.23 -12.67
C LEU A 412 11.75 -15.23 -12.93
N GLU A 413 11.90 -16.36 -12.24
CA GLU A 413 13.23 -17.00 -12.28
C GLU A 413 13.70 -17.51 -13.67
N ALA A 414 12.82 -18.13 -14.47
CA ALA A 414 13.20 -18.67 -15.79
C ALA A 414 13.16 -17.61 -16.91
N ASP A 415 12.12 -16.77 -16.95
CA ASP A 415 12.00 -15.74 -17.99
C ASP A 415 12.92 -14.54 -17.71
N GLU A 416 13.16 -14.20 -16.44
CA GLU A 416 14.17 -13.20 -16.06
C GLU A 416 15.57 -13.72 -16.40
N ALA A 417 15.89 -15.00 -16.16
CA ALA A 417 17.17 -15.56 -16.56
C ALA A 417 17.39 -15.46 -18.09
N LYS A 418 16.37 -15.78 -18.90
CA LYS A 418 16.44 -15.62 -20.36
C LYS A 418 16.57 -14.14 -20.76
N LYS A 419 15.78 -13.23 -20.16
CA LYS A 419 15.90 -11.79 -20.41
C LYS A 419 17.29 -11.27 -20.06
N LEU A 420 17.84 -11.69 -18.93
CA LEU A 420 19.19 -11.33 -18.49
C LEU A 420 20.26 -11.89 -19.42
N GLN A 421 20.07 -13.10 -19.96
CA GLN A 421 20.97 -13.69 -20.95
C GLN A 421 21.05 -12.83 -22.22
N HIS A 422 19.92 -12.33 -22.70
CA HIS A 422 19.81 -11.52 -23.92
C HIS A 422 19.81 -9.99 -23.65
N LEU A 423 20.08 -9.55 -22.42
CA LEU A 423 19.99 -8.14 -22.03
C LEU A 423 20.88 -7.23 -22.89
N GLU A 424 22.12 -7.65 -23.16
CA GLU A 424 23.07 -6.89 -24.00
C GLU A 424 22.54 -6.73 -25.43
N GLU A 425 22.01 -7.81 -26.02
CA GLU A 425 21.47 -7.83 -27.38
C GLU A 425 20.21 -6.96 -27.49
N ASN A 426 19.30 -7.06 -26.51
CA ASN A 426 18.07 -6.28 -26.47
C ASN A 426 18.34 -4.78 -26.35
N LEU A 427 19.27 -4.39 -25.47
CA LEU A 427 19.67 -3.01 -25.31
C LEU A 427 20.38 -2.48 -26.57
N ALA A 428 21.27 -3.27 -27.19
CA ALA A 428 22.02 -2.86 -28.39
C ALA A 428 21.12 -2.60 -29.61
N LYS A 429 19.96 -3.27 -29.71
CA LYS A 429 18.95 -3.00 -30.76
C LYS A 429 18.38 -1.59 -30.68
N LYS A 430 18.25 -1.03 -29.47
CA LYS A 430 17.59 0.25 -29.21
C LYS A 430 18.57 1.40 -28.90
N VAL A 431 19.75 1.09 -28.38
CA VAL A 431 20.76 2.09 -27.98
C VAL A 431 21.90 2.09 -29.01
N ILE A 432 21.88 3.08 -29.89
CA ILE A 432 22.76 3.14 -31.06
C ILE A 432 24.10 3.83 -30.74
N GLY A 433 25.20 3.23 -31.19
CA GLY A 433 26.54 3.83 -31.14
C GLY A 433 27.23 3.75 -29.77
N GLN A 434 26.68 2.98 -28.82
CA GLN A 434 27.18 2.87 -27.45
C GLN A 434 27.38 1.41 -27.00
N ASP A 435 27.88 0.54 -27.89
CA ASP A 435 28.00 -0.91 -27.65
C ASP A 435 28.82 -1.24 -26.39
N GLU A 436 29.89 -0.49 -26.15
CA GLU A 436 30.74 -0.66 -24.97
C GLU A 436 30.00 -0.33 -23.66
N ALA A 437 29.19 0.74 -23.67
CA ALA A 437 28.37 1.13 -22.54
C ALA A 437 27.32 0.06 -22.23
N VAL A 438 26.60 -0.40 -23.27
CA VAL A 438 25.60 -1.47 -23.17
C VAL A 438 26.22 -2.74 -22.58
N ARG A 439 27.37 -3.17 -23.09
CA ARG A 439 28.09 -4.35 -22.60
C ARG A 439 28.49 -4.23 -21.12
N LYS A 440 29.07 -3.08 -20.72
CA LYS A 440 29.48 -2.81 -19.34
C LYS A 440 28.30 -2.87 -18.38
N VAL A 441 27.18 -2.22 -18.72
CA VAL A 441 25.93 -2.25 -17.93
C VAL A 441 25.38 -3.68 -17.84
N ALA A 442 25.18 -4.35 -18.97
CA ALA A 442 24.59 -5.68 -19.02
C ALA A 442 25.43 -6.70 -18.23
N LYS A 443 26.77 -6.61 -18.28
CA LYS A 443 27.67 -7.47 -17.51
C LYS A 443 27.55 -7.24 -16.00
N ALA A 444 27.48 -5.98 -15.56
CA ALA A 444 27.34 -5.64 -14.15
C ALA A 444 26.00 -6.09 -13.57
N ILE A 445 24.90 -5.88 -14.31
CA ILE A 445 23.57 -6.33 -13.89
C ILE A 445 23.48 -7.86 -13.82
N ARG A 446 23.99 -8.58 -14.84
CA ARG A 446 24.06 -10.06 -14.82
C ARG A 446 24.82 -10.58 -13.60
N ARG A 447 25.97 -9.99 -13.27
CA ARG A 447 26.78 -10.37 -12.09
C ARG A 447 25.99 -10.21 -10.79
N SER A 448 25.24 -9.12 -10.66
CA SER A 448 24.42 -8.87 -9.49
C SER A 448 23.27 -9.88 -9.35
N ARG A 449 22.54 -10.13 -10.44
CA ARG A 449 21.43 -11.10 -10.48
C ARG A 449 21.88 -12.55 -10.30
N ALA A 450 23.11 -12.88 -10.69
CA ALA A 450 23.73 -14.19 -10.40
C ALA A 450 24.14 -14.38 -8.94
N GLY A 451 23.88 -13.40 -8.05
CA GLY A 451 24.22 -13.48 -6.63
C GLY A 451 25.72 -13.32 -6.34
N LEU A 452 26.52 -12.85 -7.31
CA LEU A 452 27.96 -12.67 -7.18
C LEU A 452 28.34 -11.28 -6.63
N LYS A 453 27.34 -10.47 -6.25
CA LYS A 453 27.50 -9.15 -5.60
C LYS A 453 27.01 -9.23 -4.16
N ALA A 454 27.58 -8.39 -3.29
CA ALA A 454 27.13 -8.28 -1.90
C ALA A 454 25.63 -7.90 -1.85
N LYS A 455 24.84 -8.67 -1.10
CA LYS A 455 23.38 -8.48 -0.93
C LYS A 455 23.00 -7.16 -0.27
N SER A 456 23.96 -6.43 0.30
CA SER A 456 23.73 -5.12 0.91
C SER A 456 23.73 -3.98 -0.09
N ARG A 457 24.27 -4.15 -1.31
CA ARG A 457 24.45 -3.06 -2.27
C ARG A 457 23.33 -2.99 -3.30
N PRO A 458 23.09 -1.84 -3.96
CA PRO A 458 22.17 -1.74 -5.09
C PRO A 458 22.52 -2.75 -6.21
N ILE A 459 21.54 -3.11 -7.04
CA ILE A 459 21.71 -4.07 -8.15
C ILE A 459 22.89 -3.64 -9.04
N GLY A 460 22.95 -2.37 -9.41
CA GLY A 460 24.05 -1.78 -10.16
C GLY A 460 24.24 -0.32 -9.80
N SER A 461 25.48 0.16 -9.79
CA SER A 461 25.81 1.58 -9.67
C SER A 461 26.70 2.05 -10.81
N PHE A 462 26.23 3.03 -11.57
CA PHE A 462 26.89 3.51 -12.79
C PHE A 462 27.04 5.03 -12.81
N LEU A 463 28.19 5.49 -13.30
CA LEU A 463 28.41 6.89 -13.66
C LEU A 463 28.57 7.00 -15.18
N PHE A 464 27.60 7.61 -15.85
CA PHE A 464 27.57 7.81 -17.30
C PHE A 464 28.19 9.16 -17.66
N VAL A 465 29.33 9.15 -18.34
CA VAL A 465 30.13 10.32 -18.66
C VAL A 465 30.13 10.55 -20.17
N GLY A 466 29.92 11.78 -20.64
CA GLY A 466 29.94 12.09 -22.08
C GLY A 466 29.15 13.35 -22.45
N PRO A 467 29.00 13.67 -23.76
CA PRO A 467 28.26 14.86 -24.20
C PRO A 467 26.75 14.73 -23.94
N THR A 468 26.02 15.84 -24.06
CA THR A 468 24.55 15.78 -24.07
C THR A 468 24.06 15.16 -25.38
N GLY A 469 22.94 14.43 -25.33
CA GLY A 469 22.28 13.93 -26.55
C GLY A 469 22.90 12.70 -27.21
N VAL A 470 23.86 12.02 -26.56
CA VAL A 470 24.52 10.81 -27.08
C VAL A 470 23.88 9.48 -26.64
N GLY A 471 22.82 9.53 -25.81
CA GLY A 471 22.05 8.35 -25.42
C GLY A 471 22.12 7.90 -23.96
N LYS A 472 22.71 8.70 -23.04
CA LYS A 472 22.79 8.35 -21.60
C LYS A 472 21.41 8.03 -20.99
N THR A 473 20.46 8.96 -21.15
CA THR A 473 19.09 8.81 -20.64
C THR A 473 18.32 7.72 -21.40
N GLU A 474 18.63 7.50 -22.68
CA GLU A 474 17.97 6.46 -23.48
C GLU A 474 18.36 5.06 -22.99
N LEU A 475 19.66 4.82 -22.72
CA LEU A 475 20.12 3.58 -22.11
C LEU A 475 19.42 3.32 -20.77
N THR A 476 19.27 4.35 -19.93
CA THR A 476 18.54 4.27 -18.66
C THR A 476 17.09 3.82 -18.87
N LYS A 477 16.36 4.46 -19.79
CA LYS A 477 14.95 4.12 -20.08
C LYS A 477 14.79 2.70 -20.60
N ARG A 478 15.66 2.28 -21.52
CA ARG A 478 15.62 0.91 -22.06
C ARG A 478 16.03 -0.13 -21.02
N LEU A 479 16.95 0.21 -20.13
CA LEU A 479 17.28 -0.66 -19.00
C LEU A 479 16.10 -0.81 -18.04
N ALA A 480 15.34 0.25 -17.76
CA ALA A 480 14.13 0.17 -16.93
C ALA A 480 13.07 -0.75 -17.59
N GLU A 481 12.84 -0.58 -18.88
CA GLU A 481 11.94 -1.42 -19.68
C GLU A 481 12.33 -2.90 -19.63
N GLU A 482 13.61 -3.23 -19.83
CA GLU A 482 14.10 -4.62 -19.83
C GLU A 482 14.09 -5.26 -18.44
N LEU A 483 14.45 -4.51 -17.38
CA LEU A 483 14.57 -5.05 -16.02
C LEU A 483 13.26 -5.05 -15.24
N PHE A 484 12.41 -4.04 -15.44
CA PHE A 484 11.21 -3.81 -14.64
C PHE A 484 9.92 -3.78 -15.46
N GLY A 485 10.01 -4.00 -16.79
CA GLY A 485 8.85 -4.12 -17.68
C GLY A 485 8.26 -2.79 -18.14
N THR A 486 8.64 -1.67 -17.54
CA THR A 486 8.16 -0.33 -17.91
C THR A 486 9.28 0.71 -17.88
N LYS A 487 9.22 1.68 -18.80
CA LYS A 487 10.12 2.84 -18.84
C LYS A 487 9.91 3.78 -17.65
N ASP A 488 8.74 3.71 -17.01
CA ASP A 488 8.34 4.58 -15.89
C ASP A 488 8.82 4.06 -14.53
N ALA A 489 9.44 2.87 -14.48
CA ALA A 489 10.11 2.33 -13.30
C ALA A 489 11.46 3.05 -13.06
N MET A 490 11.43 4.38 -13.11
CA MET A 490 12.58 5.25 -12.95
C MET A 490 12.21 6.49 -12.12
N ILE A 491 12.98 6.73 -11.07
CA ILE A 491 12.93 7.95 -10.27
C ILE A 491 14.01 8.88 -10.82
N ARG A 492 13.62 9.91 -11.56
CA ARG A 492 14.54 10.93 -12.09
C ARG A 492 14.65 12.12 -11.15
N LEU A 493 15.88 12.53 -10.87
CA LEU A 493 16.23 13.71 -10.09
C LEU A 493 17.20 14.58 -10.91
N ASP A 494 16.82 15.84 -11.17
CA ASP A 494 17.70 16.82 -11.81
C ASP A 494 18.56 17.49 -10.73
N MET A 495 19.89 17.31 -10.79
CA MET A 495 20.78 17.84 -9.77
C MET A 495 20.93 19.36 -9.81
N SER A 496 20.46 20.03 -10.87
CA SER A 496 20.31 21.49 -10.90
C SER A 496 19.30 21.98 -9.85
N GLU A 497 18.31 21.17 -9.46
CA GLU A 497 17.38 21.50 -8.36
C GLU A 497 18.02 21.33 -6.97
N TYR A 498 19.18 20.66 -6.91
CA TYR A 498 19.86 20.27 -5.67
C TYR A 498 21.23 20.95 -5.47
N MET A 499 21.43 22.11 -6.08
CA MET A 499 22.68 22.89 -5.99
C MET A 499 22.90 23.51 -4.60
N GLU A 500 21.83 23.82 -3.89
CA GLU A 500 21.87 24.55 -2.62
C GLU A 500 21.72 23.62 -1.42
N LYS A 501 22.38 23.92 -0.30
CA LYS A 501 22.38 23.05 0.89
C LYS A 501 20.99 22.69 1.42
N HIS A 502 20.04 23.62 1.39
CA HIS A 502 18.70 23.37 1.95
C HIS A 502 17.81 22.49 1.05
N SER A 503 18.15 22.37 -0.24
CA SER A 503 17.45 21.50 -1.19
C SER A 503 17.63 20.01 -0.85
N VAL A 504 18.72 19.64 -0.17
CA VAL A 504 19.02 18.26 0.24
C VAL A 504 17.94 17.71 1.16
N SER A 505 17.37 18.56 2.02
CA SER A 505 16.24 18.20 2.88
C SER A 505 15.00 17.77 2.07
N LYS A 506 14.84 18.16 0.81
CA LYS A 506 13.74 17.66 -0.04
C LYS A 506 13.89 16.17 -0.35
N LEU A 507 15.12 15.63 -0.40
CA LEU A 507 15.37 14.22 -0.71
C LEU A 507 15.03 13.31 0.48
N ILE A 508 15.39 13.73 1.70
CA ILE A 508 15.30 12.91 2.93
C ILE A 508 14.24 13.38 3.94
N GLY A 509 13.59 14.53 3.69
CA GLY A 509 12.71 15.20 4.64
C GLY A 509 13.44 16.26 5.46
N ALA A 510 12.70 17.25 5.97
CA ALA A 510 13.29 18.25 6.87
C ALA A 510 13.50 17.65 8.27
N PRO A 511 14.55 18.07 9.01
CA PRO A 511 14.76 17.64 10.39
C PRO A 511 13.72 18.26 11.35
N ALA A 512 13.59 17.66 12.54
CA ALA A 512 12.63 18.11 13.56
C ALA A 512 12.83 19.59 13.93
N GLY A 513 11.75 20.37 13.90
CA GLY A 513 11.75 21.80 14.20
C GLY A 513 11.90 22.73 12.99
N TYR A 514 11.99 22.19 11.77
CA TYR A 514 12.01 22.97 10.52
C TYR A 514 10.67 22.87 9.78
N VAL A 515 10.36 23.89 8.98
CA VAL A 515 9.18 23.89 8.08
C VAL A 515 9.32 22.72 7.09
N GLY A 516 8.27 21.91 6.95
CA GLY A 516 8.28 20.69 6.14
C GLY A 516 8.78 19.44 6.87
N TYR A 517 8.87 19.43 8.21
CA TYR A 517 9.19 18.22 8.98
C TYR A 517 8.17 17.08 8.79
N GLU A 518 6.90 17.45 8.57
CA GLU A 518 5.84 16.47 8.25
C GLU A 518 5.91 16.00 6.79
N ASP A 519 6.58 16.74 5.91
CA ASP A 519 6.75 16.36 4.51
C ASP A 519 7.79 15.24 4.42
N ALA A 520 7.34 14.11 3.87
CA ALA A 520 8.20 12.96 3.70
C ALA A 520 9.18 13.18 2.54
N GLY A 521 10.41 12.65 2.68
CA GLY A 521 11.48 12.86 1.71
C GLY A 521 11.11 12.34 0.32
N GLN A 522 11.32 13.16 -0.71
CA GLN A 522 10.92 12.83 -2.08
C GLN A 522 11.60 11.56 -2.61
N LEU A 523 12.87 11.34 -2.26
CA LEU A 523 13.61 10.16 -2.68
C LEU A 523 13.23 8.96 -1.82
N THR A 524 13.26 9.12 -0.50
CA THR A 524 13.00 8.04 0.46
C THR A 524 11.58 7.48 0.31
N GLU A 525 10.57 8.32 0.11
CA GLU A 525 9.19 7.87 -0.13
C GLU A 525 9.02 7.16 -1.47
N LYS A 526 9.55 7.74 -2.56
CA LYS A 526 9.40 7.14 -3.89
C LYS A 526 10.06 5.76 -3.94
N VAL A 527 11.24 5.61 -3.33
CA VAL A 527 11.93 4.31 -3.25
C VAL A 527 11.22 3.36 -2.29
N ARG A 528 10.67 3.85 -1.16
CA ARG A 528 9.88 2.99 -0.26
C ARG A 528 8.64 2.42 -0.96
N ARG A 529 7.95 3.21 -1.80
CA ARG A 529 6.78 2.77 -2.57
C ARG A 529 7.18 1.89 -3.76
N ASN A 530 8.26 2.24 -4.45
CA ASN A 530 8.75 1.55 -5.65
C ASN A 530 10.24 1.15 -5.48
N PRO A 531 10.55 0.11 -4.68
CA PRO A 531 11.92 -0.29 -4.39
C PRO A 531 12.65 -0.90 -5.59
N TYR A 532 11.91 -1.37 -6.61
CA TYR A 532 12.42 -1.90 -7.87
C TYR A 532 12.35 -0.80 -8.93
N SER A 533 13.33 0.09 -8.89
CA SER A 533 13.38 1.21 -9.82
C SER A 533 14.82 1.59 -10.16
N ILE A 534 14.95 2.29 -11.28
CA ILE A 534 16.19 2.99 -11.60
C ILE A 534 16.16 4.37 -10.94
N ILE A 535 17.20 4.72 -10.19
CA ILE A 535 17.37 6.07 -9.66
C ILE A 535 18.34 6.80 -10.58
N LEU A 536 17.81 7.75 -11.35
CA LEU A 536 18.57 8.55 -12.30
C LEU A 536 18.89 9.92 -11.69
N LEU A 537 20.17 10.19 -11.45
CA LEU A 537 20.68 11.51 -11.09
C LEU A 537 21.27 12.17 -12.33
N ASP A 538 20.59 13.19 -12.84
CA ASP A 538 21.02 13.93 -14.03
C ASP A 538 21.98 15.06 -13.64
N GLU A 539 23.08 15.23 -14.37
CA GLU A 539 24.07 16.32 -14.16
C GLU A 539 24.65 16.41 -12.74
N ILE A 540 25.14 15.27 -12.22
CA ILE A 540 25.62 15.13 -10.84
C ILE A 540 26.73 16.10 -10.42
N GLU A 541 27.48 16.66 -11.37
CA GLU A 541 28.49 17.70 -11.13
C GLU A 541 27.90 19.02 -10.58
N LYS A 542 26.59 19.24 -10.75
CA LYS A 542 25.91 20.44 -10.23
C LYS A 542 25.41 20.27 -8.80
N ALA A 543 25.34 19.04 -8.29
CA ALA A 543 24.77 18.77 -6.99
C ALA A 543 25.59 19.39 -5.85
N HIS A 544 24.91 19.77 -4.76
CA HIS A 544 25.59 20.14 -3.53
C HIS A 544 26.39 18.94 -2.96
N PRO A 545 27.58 19.13 -2.36
CA PRO A 545 28.39 18.05 -1.80
C PRO A 545 27.68 17.14 -0.79
N ASP A 546 26.72 17.68 -0.03
CA ASP A 546 25.91 16.89 0.92
C ASP A 546 25.03 15.84 0.22
N VAL A 547 24.61 16.08 -1.04
CA VAL A 547 23.94 15.06 -1.86
C VAL A 547 24.90 13.91 -2.16
N LEU A 548 26.14 14.22 -2.56
CA LEU A 548 27.16 13.20 -2.85
C LEU A 548 27.45 12.33 -1.62
N ASN A 549 27.59 12.96 -0.46
CA ASN A 549 27.81 12.27 0.82
C ASN A 549 26.65 11.33 1.17
N MET A 550 25.41 11.78 0.95
CA MET A 550 24.22 10.95 1.14
C MET A 550 24.24 9.72 0.24
N PHE A 551 24.62 9.87 -1.03
CA PHE A 551 24.68 8.75 -1.98
C PHE A 551 25.85 7.80 -1.71
N LEU A 552 26.92 8.19 -1.03
CA LEU A 552 27.96 7.24 -0.58
C LEU A 552 27.36 6.12 0.28
N GLN A 553 26.49 6.48 1.24
CA GLN A 553 25.81 5.51 2.10
C GLN A 553 24.92 4.56 1.28
N ILE A 554 24.22 5.08 0.27
CA ILE A 554 23.37 4.28 -0.61
C ILE A 554 24.19 3.31 -1.45
N LEU A 555 25.34 3.77 -1.99
CA LEU A 555 26.21 2.96 -2.84
C LEU A 555 26.94 1.84 -2.06
N ASP A 556 27.21 2.04 -0.78
CA ASP A 556 27.91 1.10 0.11
C ASP A 556 26.98 0.13 0.83
N ASP A 557 25.93 0.65 1.47
CA ASP A 557 25.05 -0.12 2.35
C ASP A 557 23.66 -0.39 1.75
N GLY A 558 23.36 0.18 0.58
CA GLY A 558 22.06 0.04 -0.07
C GLY A 558 20.90 0.47 0.83
N ARG A 559 21.12 1.47 1.70
CA ARG A 559 20.11 2.01 2.60
C ARG A 559 20.31 3.50 2.83
N LEU A 560 19.21 4.18 3.15
CA LEU A 560 19.21 5.57 3.58
C LEU A 560 18.23 5.73 4.73
N THR A 561 18.63 6.46 5.78
CA THR A 561 17.73 6.81 6.87
C THR A 561 17.21 8.23 6.65
N ASP A 562 15.89 8.38 6.63
CA ASP A 562 15.22 9.67 6.46
C ASP A 562 15.29 10.53 7.74
N ALA A 563 14.85 11.79 7.64
CA ALA A 563 14.86 12.72 8.77
C ALA A 563 13.92 12.31 9.93
N GLN A 564 13.00 11.37 9.70
CA GLN A 564 12.08 10.83 10.70
C GLN A 564 12.59 9.52 11.35
N GLY A 565 13.80 9.09 10.97
CA GLY A 565 14.46 7.89 11.46
C GLY A 565 14.04 6.60 10.76
N ARG A 566 13.27 6.67 9.66
CA ARG A 566 12.86 5.49 8.90
C ARG A 566 13.99 5.10 7.95
N THR A 567 14.32 3.81 7.90
CA THR A 567 15.37 3.31 7.00
C THR A 567 14.74 2.73 5.74
N VAL A 568 15.15 3.24 4.58
CA VAL A 568 14.68 2.81 3.25
C VAL A 568 15.76 1.98 2.59
N SER A 569 15.38 0.84 2.00
CA SER A 569 16.27 -0.06 1.26
C SER A 569 16.37 0.35 -0.21
N PHE A 570 17.60 0.36 -0.73
CA PHE A 570 17.97 0.63 -2.12
C PHE A 570 18.60 -0.61 -2.78
N LYS A 571 18.58 -1.77 -2.10
CA LYS A 571 19.21 -3.02 -2.57
C LYS A 571 18.66 -3.50 -3.91
N ASP A 572 17.36 -3.31 -4.13
CA ASP A 572 16.68 -3.71 -5.37
C ASP A 572 16.62 -2.58 -6.43
N THR A 573 17.40 -1.50 -6.23
CA THR A 573 17.48 -0.37 -7.18
C THR A 573 18.70 -0.46 -8.09
N VAL A 574 18.63 0.19 -9.25
CA VAL A 574 19.81 0.49 -10.08
C VAL A 574 20.08 1.99 -9.97
N ILE A 575 21.28 2.38 -9.53
CA ILE A 575 21.68 3.78 -9.42
C ILE A 575 22.44 4.18 -10.67
N ILE A 576 21.92 5.15 -11.42
CA ILE A 576 22.58 5.74 -12.58
C ILE A 576 22.77 7.22 -12.31
N MET A 577 24.01 7.67 -12.35
CA MET A 577 24.33 9.08 -12.34
C MET A 577 24.86 9.47 -13.72
N THR A 578 24.51 10.64 -14.21
CA THR A 578 25.05 11.16 -15.46
C THR A 578 25.86 12.41 -15.18
N SER A 579 26.94 12.58 -15.93
CA SER A 579 27.77 13.78 -15.86
C SER A 579 28.23 14.21 -17.23
N ASN A 580 28.21 15.52 -17.50
CA ASN A 580 28.78 16.10 -18.70
C ASN A 580 30.26 16.48 -18.51
N ALA A 581 30.78 16.36 -17.28
CA ALA A 581 32.19 16.51 -16.96
C ALA A 581 33.05 15.56 -17.81
N GLY A 582 34.27 15.99 -18.20
CA GLY A 582 35.18 15.19 -19.03
C GLY A 582 35.04 15.38 -20.55
N THR A 583 34.05 16.13 -21.03
CA THR A 583 33.87 16.40 -22.48
C THR A 583 34.74 17.55 -23.03
N GLN A 584 35.24 18.43 -22.16
CA GLN A 584 35.97 19.65 -22.56
C GLN A 584 37.49 19.48 -22.69
N PHE A 585 38.07 18.39 -22.16
CA PHE A 585 39.52 18.20 -22.13
C PHE A 585 40.01 17.14 -23.14
N LYS A 586 39.88 17.44 -24.44
CA LYS A 586 40.79 16.84 -25.41
C LYS A 586 42.16 17.52 -25.28
N HIS A 587 43.00 17.04 -24.37
CA HIS A 587 44.44 17.19 -24.61
C HIS A 587 44.75 16.50 -25.94
N LYS A 588 45.17 17.28 -26.95
CA LYS A 588 45.79 16.75 -28.17
C LYS A 588 47.09 16.05 -27.75
N THR A 589 47.04 14.78 -27.39
CA THR A 589 48.22 13.95 -27.22
C THR A 589 48.72 13.56 -28.60
N VAL A 590 49.72 14.31 -29.10
CA VAL A 590 50.55 13.89 -30.23
C VAL A 590 51.50 12.82 -29.69
N GLY A 591 51.17 11.54 -29.86
CA GLY A 591 52.01 10.44 -29.40
C GLY A 591 51.46 9.06 -29.75
N PHE A 592 52.27 8.25 -30.43
CA PHE A 592 51.96 6.88 -30.83
C PHE A 592 52.10 5.89 -29.65
N ALA A 593 51.06 5.74 -28.83
CA ALA A 593 50.83 4.54 -28.01
C ALA A 593 49.39 4.51 -27.46
N LYS A 594 48.51 3.70 -28.05
CA LYS A 594 47.15 3.43 -27.52
C LYS A 594 47.21 2.18 -26.63
N SER A 595 47.24 2.34 -25.31
CA SER A 595 46.87 1.26 -24.38
C SER A 595 45.58 1.66 -23.62
N GLU A 596 44.72 0.68 -23.32
CA GLU A 596 43.44 0.90 -22.62
C GLU A 596 43.62 1.51 -21.22
N ALA A 597 44.72 1.17 -20.53
CA ALA A 597 45.05 1.72 -19.22
C ALA A 597 45.27 3.24 -19.23
N ILE A 598 45.78 3.82 -20.33
CA ILE A 598 45.98 5.27 -20.47
C ILE A 598 44.66 6.00 -20.72
N LYS A 599 43.63 5.31 -21.24
CA LYS A 599 42.31 5.93 -21.48
C LYS A 599 41.48 6.05 -20.20
N GLU A 600 41.50 5.03 -19.34
CA GLU A 600 40.77 5.07 -18.06
C GLU A 600 41.37 6.10 -17.09
N SER A 601 42.69 6.26 -17.06
CA SER A 601 43.33 7.32 -16.26
C SER A 601 42.86 8.71 -16.67
N ASN A 602 42.78 8.99 -17.99
CA ASN A 602 42.37 10.31 -18.49
C ASN A 602 40.93 10.69 -18.12
N ILE A 603 40.02 9.72 -18.04
CA ILE A 603 38.62 9.98 -17.64
C ILE A 603 38.57 10.28 -16.14
N LEU A 604 39.23 9.47 -15.31
CA LEU A 604 39.29 9.68 -13.86
C LEU A 604 39.93 11.02 -13.51
N ASP A 605 41.00 11.40 -14.22
CA ASP A 605 41.67 12.69 -14.06
C ASP A 605 40.70 13.84 -14.40
N SER A 606 39.94 13.72 -15.49
CA SER A 606 38.95 14.74 -15.89
C SER A 606 37.75 14.86 -14.95
N LEU A 607 37.46 13.81 -14.18
CA LEU A 607 36.42 13.79 -13.15
C LEU A 607 36.93 14.26 -11.79
N GLY A 608 38.25 14.22 -11.56
CA GLY A 608 38.89 14.57 -10.29
C GLY A 608 38.65 16.01 -9.84
N ASP A 609 38.41 16.92 -10.78
CA ASP A 609 38.07 18.33 -10.49
C ASP A 609 36.67 18.49 -9.87
N PHE A 610 35.77 17.53 -10.13
CA PHE A 610 34.36 17.60 -9.70
C PHE A 610 34.05 16.62 -8.58
N PHE A 611 34.70 15.46 -8.55
CA PHE A 611 34.40 14.38 -7.63
C PHE A 611 35.64 13.88 -6.90
N LYS A 612 35.49 13.65 -5.59
CA LYS A 612 36.54 13.02 -4.78
C LYS A 612 36.73 11.56 -5.22
N PRO A 613 37.97 11.02 -5.18
CA PRO A 613 38.24 9.61 -5.50
C PRO A 613 37.39 8.62 -4.67
N GLU A 614 37.09 8.97 -3.42
CA GLU A 614 36.20 8.18 -2.54
C GLU A 614 34.84 7.91 -3.20
N PHE A 615 34.24 8.92 -3.83
CA PHE A 615 32.95 8.81 -4.51
C PHE A 615 33.03 7.97 -5.79
N LEU A 616 34.06 8.22 -6.61
CA LEU A 616 34.28 7.49 -7.87
C LEU A 616 34.49 5.98 -7.63
N ASN A 617 35.19 5.62 -6.55
CA ASN A 617 35.46 4.23 -6.18
C ASN A 617 34.23 3.46 -5.66
N ARG A 618 33.06 4.11 -5.49
CA ARG A 618 31.82 3.44 -5.07
C ARG A 618 30.96 2.95 -6.23
N PHE A 619 31.23 3.40 -7.44
CA PHE A 619 30.53 2.90 -8.62
C PHE A 619 31.04 1.51 -9.01
N ASP A 620 30.14 0.63 -9.48
CA ASP A 620 30.56 -0.63 -10.08
C ASP A 620 31.36 -0.36 -11.36
N ASN A 621 30.92 0.63 -12.14
CA ASN A 621 31.52 1.00 -13.41
C ASN A 621 31.30 2.50 -13.70
N ILE A 622 32.37 3.18 -14.14
CA ILE A 622 32.31 4.46 -14.83
C ILE A 622 32.28 4.17 -16.33
N ILE A 623 31.30 4.72 -17.03
CA ILE A 623 30.98 4.38 -18.42
C ILE A 623 31.06 5.63 -19.28
N GLU A 624 32.00 5.62 -20.22
CA GLU A 624 32.16 6.67 -21.22
C GLU A 624 31.17 6.47 -22.38
N PHE A 625 30.48 7.53 -22.75
CA PHE A 625 29.63 7.62 -23.93
C PHE A 625 30.34 8.40 -25.02
N LYS A 626 30.46 7.78 -26.20
CA LYS A 626 31.17 8.35 -27.34
C LYS A 626 30.26 9.32 -28.12
N PRO A 627 30.83 10.35 -28.77
CA PRO A 627 30.08 11.14 -29.74
C PRO A 627 29.47 10.27 -30.84
N LEU A 628 28.31 10.67 -31.36
CA LEU A 628 27.64 9.95 -32.43
C LEU A 628 28.28 10.24 -33.79
N GLU A 629 28.45 9.22 -34.61
CA GLU A 629 28.94 9.32 -35.99
C GLU A 629 27.74 9.38 -36.96
N LYS A 630 27.98 9.82 -38.21
CA LYS A 630 26.90 9.96 -39.21
C LYS A 630 26.09 8.66 -39.37
N GLU A 631 26.76 7.51 -39.38
CA GLU A 631 26.12 6.20 -39.47
C GLU A 631 25.18 5.90 -38.30
N HIS A 632 25.53 6.35 -37.09
CA HIS A 632 24.69 6.21 -35.90
C HIS A 632 23.43 7.06 -36.03
N LEU A 633 23.56 8.29 -36.53
CA LEU A 633 22.43 9.21 -36.69
C LEU A 633 21.39 8.66 -37.67
N VAL A 634 21.82 8.09 -38.79
CA VAL A 634 20.91 7.48 -39.77
C VAL A 634 20.14 6.30 -39.15
N LYS A 635 20.81 5.46 -38.35
CA LYS A 635 20.13 4.37 -37.61
C LYS A 635 19.14 4.89 -36.56
N ILE A 636 19.45 6.01 -35.90
CA ILE A 636 18.52 6.65 -34.95
C ILE A 636 17.28 7.17 -35.69
N VAL A 637 17.48 7.82 -36.85
CA VAL A 637 16.37 8.26 -37.71
C VAL A 637 15.50 7.08 -38.13
N ASP A 638 16.11 5.97 -38.54
CA ASP A 638 15.40 4.75 -38.93
C ASP A 638 14.52 4.20 -37.79
N LEU A 639 15.06 4.15 -36.57
CA LEU A 639 14.32 3.70 -35.39
C LEU A 639 13.12 4.61 -35.10
N MET A 640 13.31 5.93 -35.15
CA MET A 640 12.24 6.90 -34.87
C MET A 640 11.16 6.91 -35.95
N LEU A 641 11.54 6.72 -37.22
CA LEU A 641 10.59 6.55 -38.32
C LEU A 641 9.81 5.22 -38.19
N GLY A 642 10.42 4.19 -37.62
CA GLY A 642 9.73 2.96 -37.23
C GLY A 642 8.62 3.22 -36.21
N GLU A 643 8.93 3.95 -35.13
CA GLU A 643 7.94 4.36 -34.10
C GLU A 643 6.79 5.20 -34.72
N LEU A 644 7.11 6.11 -35.65
CA LEU A 644 6.11 6.87 -36.39
C LEU A 644 5.23 5.96 -37.27
N ASN A 645 5.83 5.02 -38.00
CA ASN A 645 5.10 4.08 -38.85
C ASN A 645 4.15 3.18 -38.05
N GLU A 646 4.55 2.74 -36.85
CA GLU A 646 3.63 2.02 -35.94
C GLU A 646 2.38 2.86 -35.63
N THR A 647 2.57 4.15 -35.38
CA THR A 647 1.46 5.09 -35.11
C THR A 647 0.58 5.30 -36.35
N LEU A 648 1.18 5.49 -37.53
CA LEU A 648 0.45 5.67 -38.79
C LEU A 648 -0.34 4.41 -39.19
N ASN A 649 0.19 3.22 -38.89
CA ASN A 649 -0.46 1.95 -39.19
C ASN A 649 -1.79 1.78 -38.44
N GLU A 650 -1.94 2.36 -37.24
CA GLU A 650 -3.23 2.37 -36.52
C GLU A 650 -4.33 3.09 -37.31
N GLN A 651 -3.95 4.04 -38.17
CA GLN A 651 -4.84 4.75 -39.09
C GLN A 651 -4.85 4.14 -40.50
N ALA A 652 -4.27 2.94 -40.66
CA ALA A 652 -4.08 2.25 -41.94
C ALA A 652 -3.31 3.08 -42.99
N ILE A 653 -2.35 3.90 -42.53
CA ILE A 653 -1.42 4.65 -43.37
C ILE A 653 -0.04 4.02 -43.27
N THR A 654 0.65 3.85 -44.39
CA THR A 654 2.03 3.39 -44.44
C THR A 654 2.93 4.49 -44.98
N LEU A 655 4.12 4.65 -44.40
CA LEU A 655 5.14 5.60 -44.86
C LEU A 655 6.43 4.87 -45.23
N ASP A 656 6.84 4.99 -46.48
CA ASP A 656 8.13 4.52 -46.98
C ASP A 656 9.12 5.68 -47.11
N VAL A 657 10.19 5.69 -46.31
CA VAL A 657 11.18 6.78 -46.31
C VAL A 657 12.44 6.32 -47.03
N THR A 658 12.79 7.03 -48.10
CA THR A 658 14.00 6.74 -48.90
C THR A 658 15.30 6.94 -48.10
N ALA A 659 16.36 6.23 -48.47
CA ALA A 659 17.67 6.35 -47.81
C ALA A 659 18.22 7.79 -47.86
N GLU A 660 18.04 8.47 -48.99
CA GLU A 660 18.44 9.89 -49.15
C GLU A 660 17.68 10.81 -48.19
N ALA A 661 16.38 10.58 -47.99
CA ALA A 661 15.59 11.35 -47.03
C ALA A 661 16.05 11.07 -45.58
N LYS A 662 16.35 9.81 -45.23
CA LYS A 662 16.91 9.48 -43.90
C LYS A 662 18.24 10.16 -43.63
N GLU A 663 19.14 10.17 -44.62
CA GLU A 663 20.40 10.90 -44.52
C GLU A 663 20.20 12.39 -44.37
N LYS A 664 19.23 12.98 -45.09
CA LYS A 664 18.92 14.40 -45.00
C LYS A 664 18.37 14.78 -43.62
N ILE A 665 17.49 13.96 -43.05
CA ILE A 665 16.98 14.15 -41.68
C ILE A 665 18.14 14.07 -40.68
N ALA A 666 19.05 13.09 -40.84
CA ALA A 666 20.20 12.94 -39.97
C ALA A 666 21.15 14.15 -40.04
N GLU A 667 21.38 14.70 -41.24
CA GLU A 667 22.17 15.92 -41.45
C GLU A 667 21.53 17.14 -40.76
N LEU A 668 20.23 17.37 -41.00
CA LEU A 668 19.49 18.49 -40.42
C LEU A 668 19.32 18.37 -38.90
N GLY A 669 19.26 17.15 -38.38
CA GLY A 669 19.02 16.86 -36.97
C GLY A 669 20.28 16.72 -36.13
N TYR A 670 21.47 16.84 -36.71
CA TYR A 670 22.73 16.76 -35.98
C TYR A 670 23.23 18.13 -35.53
N ASP A 671 23.47 18.26 -34.23
CA ASP A 671 24.12 19.43 -33.66
C ASP A 671 25.32 19.01 -32.80
N PRO A 672 26.53 19.54 -33.02
CA PRO A 672 27.71 19.19 -32.21
C PRO A 672 27.58 19.47 -30.70
N ALA A 673 26.76 20.46 -30.30
CA ALA A 673 26.51 20.80 -28.90
C ALA A 673 25.36 19.98 -28.28
N PHE A 674 24.34 19.63 -29.07
CA PHE A 674 23.13 18.94 -28.58
C PHE A 674 23.00 17.46 -29.00
N GLY A 675 23.95 16.94 -29.79
CA GLY A 675 23.95 15.57 -30.29
C GLY A 675 22.76 15.27 -31.21
N ALA A 676 22.13 14.11 -31.00
CA ALA A 676 20.96 13.67 -31.77
C ALA A 676 19.62 14.24 -31.27
N ARG A 677 19.61 15.13 -30.27
CA ARG A 677 18.36 15.68 -29.69
C ARG A 677 17.45 16.36 -30.72
N PRO A 678 17.96 17.14 -31.70
CA PRO A 678 17.11 17.82 -32.68
C PRO A 678 16.41 16.89 -33.68
N ILE A 679 16.85 15.63 -33.85
CA ILE A 679 16.29 14.70 -34.85
C ILE A 679 14.76 14.56 -34.72
N ARG A 680 14.24 14.45 -33.49
CA ARG A 680 12.78 14.33 -33.27
C ARG A 680 12.02 15.51 -33.87
N ARG A 681 12.53 16.72 -33.63
CA ARG A 681 11.94 17.94 -34.12
C ARG A 681 12.01 18.01 -35.65
N VAL A 682 13.12 17.58 -36.25
CA VAL A 682 13.26 17.53 -37.71
C VAL A 682 12.27 16.53 -38.33
N ILE A 683 12.08 15.34 -37.72
CA ILE A 683 11.07 14.38 -38.18
C ILE A 683 9.67 14.99 -38.09
N GLN A 684 9.34 15.65 -36.98
CA GLN A 684 8.05 16.32 -36.83
C GLN A 684 7.83 17.38 -37.93
N GLU A 685 8.77 18.31 -38.10
CA GLU A 685 8.65 19.42 -39.07
C GLU A 685 8.72 18.98 -40.55
N LYS A 686 9.52 17.94 -40.86
CA LYS A 686 9.79 17.52 -42.25
C LYS A 686 9.00 16.32 -42.71
N ILE A 687 8.45 15.53 -41.80
CA ILE A 687 7.70 14.32 -42.10
C ILE A 687 6.28 14.45 -41.57
N GLU A 688 6.09 14.55 -40.25
CA GLU A 688 4.75 14.49 -39.63
C GLU A 688 3.84 15.63 -40.11
N ASP A 689 4.32 16.88 -40.05
CA ASP A 689 3.56 18.05 -40.48
C ASP A 689 3.19 17.95 -41.97
N ARG A 690 4.12 17.46 -42.81
CA ARG A 690 3.88 17.29 -44.26
C ARG A 690 2.93 16.14 -44.58
N ILE A 691 2.96 15.07 -43.79
CA ILE A 691 2.00 13.98 -43.90
C ILE A 691 0.60 14.48 -43.51
N ALA A 692 0.49 15.26 -42.44
CA ALA A 692 -0.78 15.84 -42.02
C ALA A 692 -1.38 16.73 -43.12
N ASP A 693 -0.60 17.65 -43.68
CA ASP A 693 -1.02 18.50 -44.80
C ASP A 693 -1.44 17.65 -46.02
N PHE A 694 -0.62 16.64 -46.38
CA PHE A 694 -0.89 15.78 -47.53
C PHE A 694 -2.18 14.98 -47.39
N ILE A 695 -2.46 14.42 -46.20
CA ILE A 695 -3.67 13.64 -45.93
C ILE A 695 -4.92 14.53 -45.94
N LEU A 696 -4.81 15.78 -45.47
CA LEU A 696 -5.92 16.73 -45.52
C LEU A 696 -6.29 17.08 -46.98
N ASP A 697 -5.29 17.23 -47.85
CA ASP A 697 -5.49 17.49 -49.27
C ASP A 697 -5.88 16.23 -50.07
N HIS A 698 -5.44 15.04 -49.63
CA HIS A 698 -5.66 13.74 -50.30
C HIS A 698 -6.16 12.66 -49.33
N PRO A 699 -7.42 12.71 -48.88
CA PRO A 699 -7.93 11.83 -47.81
C PRO A 699 -7.96 10.34 -48.15
N GLU A 700 -7.91 9.98 -49.43
CA GLU A 700 -7.93 8.58 -49.88
C GLU A 700 -6.53 7.93 -49.94
N SER A 701 -5.47 8.73 -49.84
CA SER A 701 -4.11 8.21 -49.93
C SER A 701 -3.68 7.51 -48.64
N LYS A 702 -3.28 6.25 -48.77
CA LYS A 702 -2.88 5.39 -47.62
C LYS A 702 -1.44 4.90 -47.68
N ASN A 703 -0.79 5.02 -48.83
CA ASN A 703 0.59 4.58 -49.02
C ASN A 703 1.42 5.78 -49.42
N LEU A 704 2.16 6.32 -48.46
CA LEU A 704 2.95 7.53 -48.61
C LEU A 704 4.42 7.17 -48.79
N LYS A 705 5.13 8.03 -49.51
CA LYS A 705 6.57 7.95 -49.73
C LYS A 705 7.21 9.30 -49.41
N ALA A 706 8.24 9.27 -48.57
CA ALA A 706 9.08 10.44 -48.28
C ALA A 706 10.39 10.37 -49.09
N GLU A 707 10.59 11.33 -49.98
CA GLU A 707 11.76 11.41 -50.85
C GLU A 707 12.31 12.83 -50.96
N VAL A 708 13.59 12.96 -51.32
CA VAL A 708 14.23 14.26 -51.48
C VAL A 708 13.94 14.79 -52.89
N ARG A 709 13.27 15.94 -52.98
CA ARG A 709 13.03 16.69 -54.22
C ARG A 709 13.53 18.11 -54.06
N GLU A 710 14.30 18.60 -55.03
CA GLU A 710 14.87 19.96 -55.03
C GLU A 710 15.66 20.31 -53.74
N GLY A 711 16.23 19.31 -53.08
CA GLY A 711 17.02 19.46 -51.85
C GLY A 711 16.19 19.50 -50.54
N ASP A 712 14.87 19.35 -50.61
CA ASP A 712 13.98 19.26 -49.45
C ASP A 712 13.15 17.95 -49.46
N ILE A 713 12.56 17.58 -48.32
CA ILE A 713 11.86 16.30 -48.15
C ILE A 713 10.41 16.43 -48.56
N ALA A 714 9.99 15.85 -49.68
CA ALA A 714 8.60 15.86 -50.14
C ALA A 714 7.87 14.56 -49.78
N ILE A 715 6.58 14.67 -49.44
CA ILE A 715 5.67 13.55 -49.30
C ILE A 715 4.90 13.37 -50.61
N ALA A 716 4.84 12.15 -51.11
CA ALA A 716 4.09 11.77 -52.30
C ALA A 716 3.33 10.46 -52.04
N GLU A 717 2.27 10.22 -52.81
CA GLU A 717 1.64 8.90 -52.86
C GLU A 717 2.54 7.91 -53.59
N LYS A 718 2.58 6.67 -53.10
CA LYS A 718 3.45 5.58 -53.59
C LYS A 718 2.94 4.90 -54.85
#